data_AF-C6C3K9-F1
#
_entry.id   AF-C6C3K9-F1
#
_cell.length_a   1.000
_cell.length_b   1.000
_cell.length_c   1.000
_cell.angle_alpha   90.00
_cell.angle_beta   90.00
_cell.angle_gamma   90.00
#
_symmetry.space_group_name_H-M   'P 1'
#
loop_
_entity.id
_entity.type
_entity.pdbx_description
1 polymer ?
#
loop_
_entity_poly.entity_id
_entity_poly.type
_entity_poly.pdbx_seq_one_letter_code
_entity_poly.pdbx_strand_id
1 'polypeptide(L)'
;MGNTPLVSVIIFAENPRFFELSLRSALQQDYANIEIIVCDATSDSVIENIAYKLLAMSPYTIHYHRCDASHDFENRFVKSLDMVKGEYIKFLFDKDVIREDCVRLLVGVLDSDTSLTIASSRHQRIGSDGQELNESAASVYPFTDDRIIKGEGVPSFFADYVINFIGAFSCTLFRKADLLSVEKPIFHIGGQSFGAMGSLVLYTKLLMRGDLVMLAQPLSQIRILDTGKINDAIDGKEFVEHSLFGKAIVQVGWFIPYKGNSKYIQIAPLDFPEQFIDFDIDEAIRNKQNELLIKKTESKGGWLAARVPTRIESEFINRYLEQNPDGRTFCIVIYDAFNDAEKVNKTLESIFDSSISGVIVKPIVLTMAENDIYPIMDGVEYKKLENLLAQSLNDIVTNVEFDWLLNIRAGECVTAGGLIMTSIGLVSAQGCSAVYGDELLRGDNDNIGASCRPDFNLDYLLSTPAIMASHWLFKREVLLELGGFDNAFSQSIEFEFIVRLIEQKGIGSIGHLAEFLTISDAVTLRSIPDEIRVLERHLVRRGYENARVLTPAPGHYRLVYNHAEKPLVSIIIPAKDKLSVLASSVTSLLEKTKYRNYELIIVDHGSQNNETKVWLDGLAKVDPHRIRVFYAPEGATEFGVNNLAFSAANGDYLLFLKSETAIIQAEWLDNMLNHIQRPEVGIVGAKLIYSDGSVQHAGMILGLRGPADIPFAGESVNSSGYMERLVVDQDYTAISAACMLIKKALFDDIGGFDEQQFGTAYGNVDLCLKAREAGYLTVWTPYAIVMHDKAANSTESVKDDNAEMEHKHRAFLVEQDRMYEKWLPVISRDPAYNINLSLNGRGFEIEPDPSLIWRPLSWNPLPIVMAQNADSFGCGHYRVIKPFNALKDAGLIDGKLANVYLSLPTMARYAPDVLICQRPTSDYFHDWVHRLSKYTGTFKVYEVDDYMPNVPLKSIHRKDVPKDILKAMRKSLGFMDRFVVSTQPLAEAFAGMHADIRVVENKLPVEWWGNLTSLRRQGKKPRVGWGGGSSHTGDLELIVDIVRDLADEVEWVFFGMCPEKLRPYIHEFYKGVPIDSYPEKLASMNLDLALAPLEDNLFNRCKSNLRLLEYGACGYPVICSDIEPYRCDLPVTRVRNRYKEWMDAIREYLSDLNETAKTGDMLKQAVSRDWMLDGDNLHIWREAWLPN
;
A
#
# COMPACT_ATOMS: atom_id res chain seq x y z
N MET A 1 -35.77 36.09 20.30
CA MET A 1 -34.92 34.90 20.31
C MET A 1 -35.54 33.93 19.32
N GLY A 2 -34.95 33.82 18.13
CA GLY A 2 -35.45 32.90 17.10
C GLY A 2 -35.36 31.46 17.61
N ASN A 3 -36.32 30.62 17.22
CA ASN A 3 -36.43 29.25 17.66
C ASN A 3 -35.22 28.46 17.10
N THR A 4 -34.20 28.18 17.92
CA THR A 4 -33.04 27.37 17.51
C THR A 4 -33.54 26.01 17.00
N PRO A 5 -33.24 25.60 15.77
CA PRO A 5 -33.79 24.38 15.19
C PRO A 5 -33.34 23.15 15.99
N LEU A 6 -34.20 22.12 16.07
CA LEU A 6 -33.87 20.90 16.80
C LEU A 6 -32.89 20.05 15.98
N VAL A 7 -31.81 19.58 16.61
CA VAL A 7 -30.86 18.63 16.03
C VAL A 7 -31.05 17.26 16.67
N SER A 8 -31.25 16.22 15.87
CA SER A 8 -31.24 14.83 16.34
C SER A 8 -29.85 14.23 16.17
N VAL A 9 -29.18 13.91 17.27
CA VAL A 9 -27.91 13.17 17.27
C VAL A 9 -28.20 11.69 17.39
N ILE A 10 -27.99 10.92 16.33
CA ILE A 10 -28.18 9.47 16.31
C ILE A 10 -26.86 8.78 16.63
N ILE A 11 -26.82 8.01 17.71
CA ILE A 11 -25.67 7.21 18.11
C ILE A 11 -25.91 5.74 17.76
N PHE A 12 -25.14 5.20 16.81
CA PHE A 12 -25.15 3.77 16.51
C PHE A 12 -24.20 3.04 17.47
N ALA A 13 -24.76 2.17 18.31
CA ALA A 13 -24.04 1.54 19.41
C ALA A 13 -23.99 0.01 19.30
N GLU A 14 -22.76 -0.51 19.24
CA GLU A 14 -22.37 -1.91 19.06
C GLU A 14 -21.24 -2.34 20.01
N ASN A 15 -20.46 -1.38 20.53
CA ASN A 15 -19.30 -1.53 21.38
C ASN A 15 -19.43 -0.67 22.65
N PRO A 16 -19.79 -1.30 23.79
CA PRO A 16 -19.95 -0.59 25.05
C PRO A 16 -18.69 0.08 25.61
N ARG A 17 -17.48 -0.31 25.14
CA ARG A 17 -16.19 0.18 25.68
C ARG A 17 -16.04 1.69 25.58
N PHE A 18 -16.48 2.25 24.45
CA PHE A 18 -16.27 3.66 24.14
C PHE A 18 -17.57 4.48 24.18
N PHE A 19 -18.72 3.80 24.22
CA PHE A 19 -20.03 4.43 24.15
C PHE A 19 -20.24 5.51 25.22
N GLU A 20 -19.76 5.33 26.45
CA GLU A 20 -19.88 6.37 27.49
C GLU A 20 -19.15 7.67 27.09
N LEU A 21 -17.98 7.58 26.44
CA LEU A 21 -17.25 8.75 25.95
C LEU A 21 -17.98 9.41 24.78
N SER A 22 -18.45 8.62 23.81
CA SER A 22 -19.22 9.13 22.66
C SER A 22 -20.49 9.83 23.11
N LEU A 23 -21.28 9.20 23.99
CA LEU A 23 -22.50 9.80 24.52
C LEU A 23 -22.19 11.08 25.32
N ARG A 24 -21.14 11.10 26.15
CA ARG A 24 -20.72 12.31 26.86
C ARG A 24 -20.39 13.46 25.89
N SER A 25 -19.69 13.17 24.79
CA SER A 25 -19.36 14.18 23.79
C SER A 25 -20.58 14.80 23.12
N ALA A 26 -21.64 14.00 22.90
CA ALA A 26 -22.92 14.50 22.42
C ALA A 26 -23.69 15.30 23.48
N LEU A 27 -23.52 14.99 24.76
CA LEU A 27 -24.13 15.72 25.88
C LEU A 27 -23.44 17.05 26.20
N GLN A 28 -22.16 17.18 25.84
CA GLN A 28 -21.34 18.38 26.06
C GLN A 28 -21.44 19.40 24.93
N GLN A 29 -22.33 19.18 23.96
CA GLN A 29 -22.50 20.15 22.87
C GLN A 29 -22.95 21.52 23.40
N ASP A 30 -22.48 22.60 22.81
CA ASP A 30 -22.83 23.98 23.16
C ASP A 30 -24.12 24.48 22.47
N TYR A 31 -24.83 23.56 21.80
CA TYR A 31 -26.04 23.84 21.04
C TYR A 31 -27.30 23.62 21.87
N ALA A 32 -28.17 24.63 21.97
CA ALA A 32 -29.24 24.63 22.96
C ALA A 32 -30.35 23.59 22.73
N ASN A 33 -30.59 23.15 21.49
CA ASN A 33 -31.76 22.33 21.14
C ASN A 33 -31.36 21.01 20.47
N ILE A 34 -31.01 20.00 21.29
CA ILE A 34 -30.63 18.66 20.84
C ILE A 34 -31.58 17.60 21.43
N GLU A 35 -31.87 16.57 20.63
CA GLU A 35 -32.29 15.25 21.12
C GLU A 35 -31.24 14.20 20.73
N ILE A 36 -31.03 13.19 21.57
CA ILE A 36 -30.08 12.10 21.31
C ILE A 36 -30.88 10.82 21.12
N ILE A 37 -30.64 10.08 20.04
CA ILE A 37 -31.27 8.79 19.76
C ILE A 37 -30.18 7.72 19.79
N VAL A 38 -30.24 6.82 20.77
CA VAL A 38 -29.31 5.71 20.91
C VAL A 38 -29.90 4.46 20.26
N CYS A 39 -29.29 4.01 19.17
CA CYS A 39 -29.62 2.78 18.46
C CYS A 39 -28.69 1.66 18.92
N ASP A 40 -29.09 0.94 19.97
CA ASP A 40 -28.29 -0.12 20.59
C ASP A 40 -28.54 -1.47 19.91
N ALA A 41 -27.54 -2.00 19.21
CA ALA A 41 -27.59 -3.33 18.59
C ALA A 41 -26.87 -4.41 19.41
N THR A 42 -26.44 -4.11 20.62
CA THR A 42 -25.93 -5.12 21.54
C THR A 42 -27.08 -5.94 22.13
N SER A 43 -26.75 -7.15 22.58
CA SER A 43 -27.70 -8.03 23.26
C SER A 43 -27.73 -7.82 24.79
N ASP A 44 -26.83 -7.00 25.34
CA ASP A 44 -26.68 -6.79 26.77
C ASP A 44 -27.11 -5.40 27.25
N SER A 45 -27.37 -5.24 28.54
CA SER A 45 -27.89 -3.99 29.10
C SER A 45 -26.82 -2.93 29.39
N VAL A 46 -25.56 -3.07 28.95
CA VAL A 46 -24.53 -2.11 29.33
C VAL A 46 -24.69 -0.75 28.66
N ILE A 47 -24.94 -0.69 27.35
CA ILE A 47 -25.20 0.59 26.66
C ILE A 47 -26.48 1.23 27.23
N GLU A 48 -27.53 0.43 27.44
CA GLU A 48 -28.76 0.86 28.12
C GLU A 48 -28.51 1.47 29.50
N ASN A 49 -27.72 0.79 30.35
CA ASN A 49 -27.37 1.28 31.68
C ASN A 49 -26.53 2.57 31.62
N ILE A 50 -25.59 2.66 30.67
CA ILE A 50 -24.80 3.89 30.45
C ILE A 50 -25.73 5.04 30.01
N ALA A 51 -26.63 4.78 29.06
CA ALA A 51 -27.59 5.76 28.57
C ALA A 51 -28.52 6.25 29.70
N TYR A 52 -29.07 5.36 30.53
CA TYR A 52 -29.90 5.73 31.67
C TYR A 52 -29.12 6.44 32.79
N LYS A 53 -27.87 6.03 33.06
CA LYS A 53 -26.98 6.72 34.01
C LYS A 53 -26.74 8.16 33.58
N LEU A 54 -26.49 8.38 32.30
CA LEU A 54 -26.22 9.72 31.75
C LEU A 54 -27.48 10.53 31.50
N LEU A 55 -28.64 9.89 31.30
CA LEU A 55 -29.94 10.56 31.21
C LEU A 55 -30.20 11.46 32.43
N ALA A 56 -29.83 11.01 33.62
CA ALA A 56 -30.00 11.79 34.86
C ALA A 56 -29.11 13.04 34.93
N MET A 57 -28.06 13.12 34.10
CA MET A 57 -27.10 14.22 34.04
C MET A 57 -27.21 15.02 32.73
N SER A 58 -28.17 14.66 31.87
CA SER A 58 -28.27 15.15 30.50
C SER A 58 -29.01 16.49 30.44
N PRO A 59 -28.45 17.52 29.76
CA PRO A 59 -29.20 18.72 29.41
C PRO A 59 -30.21 18.47 28.26
N TYR A 60 -30.15 17.30 27.60
CA TYR A 60 -30.94 16.92 26.44
C TYR A 60 -31.85 15.70 26.69
N THR A 61 -32.84 15.50 25.84
CA THR A 61 -33.64 14.27 25.87
C THR A 61 -32.86 13.14 25.20
N ILE A 62 -32.72 11.99 25.89
CA ILE A 62 -32.13 10.77 25.31
C ILE A 62 -33.24 9.75 25.06
N HIS A 63 -33.39 9.35 23.81
CA HIS A 63 -34.27 8.30 23.31
C HIS A 63 -33.47 7.02 23.11
N TYR A 64 -33.70 6.02 23.96
CA TYR A 64 -33.00 4.75 23.89
C TYR A 64 -33.83 3.71 23.14
N HIS A 65 -33.23 3.07 22.12
CA HIS A 65 -33.87 2.07 21.29
C HIS A 65 -32.97 0.84 21.11
N ARG A 66 -33.46 -0.31 21.57
CA ARG A 66 -32.84 -1.61 21.28
C ARG A 66 -33.19 -2.03 19.85
N CYS A 67 -32.17 -2.25 19.03
CA CYS A 67 -32.28 -2.77 17.67
C CYS A 67 -31.93 -4.27 17.64
N ASP A 68 -32.56 -5.00 16.72
CA ASP A 68 -32.23 -6.41 16.48
C ASP A 68 -30.89 -6.51 15.72
N ALA A 69 -29.90 -7.13 16.37
CA ALA A 69 -28.56 -7.33 15.84
C ALA A 69 -28.50 -8.18 14.56
N SER A 70 -29.57 -8.91 14.22
CA SER A 70 -29.65 -9.74 13.01
C SER A 70 -29.95 -8.95 11.72
N HIS A 71 -30.30 -7.66 11.84
CA HIS A 71 -30.56 -6.81 10.68
C HIS A 71 -29.28 -6.12 10.19
N ASP A 72 -29.09 -6.10 8.86
CA ASP A 72 -28.02 -5.34 8.21
C ASP A 72 -28.04 -3.84 8.58
N PHE A 73 -26.87 -3.20 8.58
CA PHE A 73 -26.66 -1.81 9.01
C PHE A 73 -27.58 -0.83 8.28
N GLU A 74 -27.81 -1.01 6.96
CA GLU A 74 -28.72 -0.18 6.18
C GLU A 74 -30.14 -0.14 6.77
N ASN A 75 -30.66 -1.29 7.21
CA ASN A 75 -32.01 -1.35 7.80
C ASN A 75 -32.08 -0.62 9.14
N ARG A 76 -31.03 -0.70 9.96
CA ARG A 76 -30.94 0.04 11.22
C ARG A 76 -30.82 1.54 10.95
N PHE A 77 -30.01 1.92 9.97
CA PHE A 77 -29.87 3.30 9.51
C PHE A 77 -31.22 3.87 9.08
N VAL A 78 -31.94 3.19 8.17
CA VAL A 78 -33.25 3.64 7.69
C VAL A 78 -34.28 3.73 8.82
N LYS A 79 -34.36 2.73 9.71
CA LYS A 79 -35.29 2.76 10.85
C LYS A 79 -34.98 3.90 11.82
N SER A 80 -33.71 4.27 12.00
CA SER A 80 -33.34 5.39 12.88
C SER A 80 -33.90 6.73 12.37
N LEU A 81 -34.04 6.90 11.04
CA LEU A 81 -34.60 8.11 10.45
C LEU A 81 -36.09 8.31 10.77
N ASP A 82 -36.83 7.23 11.01
CA ASP A 82 -38.24 7.29 11.42
C ASP A 82 -38.41 7.82 12.85
N MET A 83 -37.34 7.80 13.65
CA MET A 83 -37.34 8.24 15.07
C MET A 83 -36.94 9.71 15.24
N VAL A 84 -36.32 10.32 14.23
CA VAL A 84 -35.82 11.70 14.23
C VAL A 84 -36.98 12.70 14.30
N LYS A 85 -36.92 13.66 15.22
CA LYS A 85 -37.81 14.83 15.27
C LYS A 85 -37.12 16.12 14.86
N GLY A 86 -35.79 16.15 14.90
CA GLY A 86 -34.97 17.29 14.51
C GLY A 86 -35.11 17.67 13.04
N GLU A 87 -34.92 18.95 12.77
CA GLU A 87 -34.78 19.50 11.41
C GLU A 87 -33.42 19.10 10.81
N TYR A 88 -32.42 18.99 11.68
CA TYR A 88 -31.07 18.57 11.35
C TYR A 88 -30.74 17.21 11.98
N ILE A 89 -29.93 16.41 11.29
CA ILE A 89 -29.51 15.07 11.71
C ILE A 89 -27.99 15.03 11.79
N LYS A 90 -27.47 14.66 12.95
CA LYS A 90 -26.05 14.36 13.18
C LYS A 90 -25.93 12.87 13.48
N PHE A 91 -24.99 12.20 12.82
CA PHE A 91 -24.65 10.82 13.16
C PHE A 91 -23.42 10.79 14.05
N LEU A 92 -23.34 9.77 14.90
CA LEU A 92 -22.19 9.48 15.73
C LEU A 92 -22.07 7.96 15.92
N PHE A 93 -20.88 7.41 15.72
CA PHE A 93 -20.61 6.04 16.15
C PHE A 93 -20.15 6.01 17.60
N ASP A 94 -20.50 4.95 18.31
CA ASP A 94 -20.18 4.69 19.73
C ASP A 94 -18.70 4.65 20.13
N LYS A 95 -17.79 4.73 19.16
CA LYS A 95 -16.34 4.80 19.37
C LYS A 95 -15.77 6.19 19.09
N ASP A 96 -16.49 7.01 18.34
CA ASP A 96 -16.07 8.32 17.90
C ASP A 96 -16.50 9.40 18.91
N VAL A 97 -15.81 10.53 18.91
CA VAL A 97 -16.06 11.65 19.83
C VAL A 97 -16.23 12.92 19.01
N ILE A 98 -17.17 13.79 19.39
CA ILE A 98 -17.34 15.09 18.73
C ILE A 98 -16.99 16.23 19.69
N ARG A 99 -16.40 17.30 19.16
CA ARG A 99 -16.02 18.48 19.94
C ARG A 99 -17.25 19.26 20.38
N GLU A 100 -17.17 19.99 21.49
CA GLU A 100 -18.30 20.68 22.15
C GLU A 100 -19.06 21.65 21.22
N ASP A 101 -18.41 22.25 20.22
CA ASP A 101 -19.05 23.19 19.28
C ASP A 101 -19.38 22.57 17.91
N CYS A 102 -19.22 21.25 17.75
CA CYS A 102 -19.39 20.54 16.47
C CYS A 102 -20.77 20.79 15.87
N VAL A 103 -21.84 20.57 16.64
CA VAL A 103 -23.22 20.74 16.16
C VAL A 103 -23.51 22.18 15.79
N ARG A 104 -23.10 23.16 16.63
CA ARG A 104 -23.35 24.58 16.37
C ARG A 104 -22.67 25.07 15.09
N LEU A 105 -21.41 24.69 14.88
CA LEU A 105 -20.66 25.11 13.69
C LEU A 105 -21.23 24.47 12.42
N LEU A 106 -21.51 23.17 12.42
CA LEU A 106 -22.06 22.47 11.25
C LEU A 106 -23.47 22.93 10.90
N VAL A 107 -24.34 23.17 11.90
CA VAL A 107 -25.66 23.77 11.65
C VAL A 107 -25.52 25.19 11.13
N GLY A 108 -24.61 26.00 11.70
CA GLY A 108 -24.41 27.38 11.27
C GLY A 108 -24.06 27.51 9.79
N VAL A 109 -23.20 26.63 9.27
CA VAL A 109 -22.84 26.65 7.83
C VAL A 109 -23.87 25.96 6.95
N LEU A 110 -24.57 24.94 7.45
CA LEU A 110 -25.64 24.32 6.65
C LEU A 110 -26.85 25.26 6.55
N ASP A 111 -27.21 25.99 7.60
CA ASP A 111 -28.35 26.91 7.61
C ASP A 111 -28.11 28.18 6.77
N SER A 112 -26.83 28.52 6.49
CA SER A 112 -26.50 29.74 5.74
C SER A 112 -26.87 29.69 4.26
N ASP A 113 -26.96 28.51 3.66
CA ASP A 113 -27.31 28.34 2.24
C ASP A 113 -28.10 27.05 2.00
N THR A 114 -29.28 27.18 1.39
CA THR A 114 -30.16 26.06 1.05
C THR A 114 -29.63 25.19 -0.09
N SER A 115 -28.64 25.67 -0.85
CA SER A 115 -27.95 24.89 -1.88
C SER A 115 -27.06 23.78 -1.29
N LEU A 116 -26.58 23.96 -0.05
CA LEU A 116 -25.73 23.01 0.65
C LEU A 116 -26.56 21.83 1.15
N THR A 117 -26.24 20.59 0.76
CA THR A 117 -26.96 19.37 1.23
C THR A 117 -26.18 18.60 2.28
N ILE A 118 -24.88 18.87 2.39
CA ILE A 118 -23.98 18.21 3.34
C ILE A 118 -23.09 19.26 4.00
N ALA A 119 -23.03 19.25 5.34
CA ALA A 119 -21.98 19.91 6.09
C ALA A 119 -21.05 18.86 6.70
N SER A 120 -19.75 18.97 6.45
CA SER A 120 -18.72 18.12 7.02
C SER A 120 -17.59 18.93 7.64
N SER A 121 -16.69 18.25 8.33
CA SER A 121 -15.49 18.81 8.90
C SER A 121 -14.32 17.85 8.74
N ARG A 122 -13.10 18.39 8.80
CA ARG A 122 -11.90 17.60 9.03
C ARG A 122 -12.10 16.74 10.28
N HIS A 123 -11.44 15.59 10.34
CA HIS A 123 -11.44 14.74 11.51
C HIS A 123 -10.02 14.49 12.01
N GLN A 124 -9.91 14.20 13.30
CA GLN A 124 -8.69 13.74 13.94
C GLN A 124 -8.79 12.23 14.14
N ARG A 125 -7.80 11.45 13.72
CA ARG A 125 -7.77 10.02 14.04
C ARG A 125 -7.24 9.84 15.47
N ILE A 126 -7.79 8.90 16.22
CA ILE A 126 -7.34 8.55 17.57
C ILE A 126 -7.25 7.04 17.76
N GLY A 127 -6.29 6.58 18.55
CA GLY A 127 -6.04 5.17 18.86
C GLY A 127 -7.05 4.59 19.84
N SER A 128 -6.91 3.30 20.13
CA SER A 128 -7.78 2.62 21.10
C SER A 128 -7.57 3.12 22.53
N ASP A 129 -6.42 3.73 22.80
CA ASP A 129 -6.02 4.43 24.03
C ASP A 129 -6.45 5.92 24.06
N GLY A 130 -6.92 6.46 22.94
CA GLY A 130 -7.30 7.87 22.79
C GLY A 130 -6.15 8.81 22.41
N GLN A 131 -4.94 8.29 22.16
CA GLN A 131 -3.84 9.09 21.61
C GLN A 131 -4.15 9.52 20.19
N GLU A 132 -3.70 10.71 19.80
CA GLU A 132 -3.85 11.18 18.43
C GLU A 132 -3.02 10.32 17.47
N LEU A 133 -3.67 9.86 16.41
CA LEU A 133 -3.04 9.16 15.30
C LEU A 133 -2.87 10.12 14.12
N ASN A 134 -1.83 9.87 13.35
CA ASN A 134 -1.63 10.56 12.08
C ASN A 134 -2.81 10.32 11.11
N GLU A 135 -3.10 11.32 10.28
CA GLU A 135 -4.08 11.21 9.20
C GLU A 135 -3.75 10.03 8.27
N SER A 136 -4.79 9.43 7.68
CA SER A 136 -4.65 8.35 6.70
C SER A 136 -4.67 8.94 5.29
N ALA A 137 -3.95 8.30 4.37
CA ALA A 137 -4.04 8.64 2.96
C ALA A 137 -5.48 8.53 2.42
N ALA A 138 -6.27 7.58 2.95
CA ALA A 138 -7.64 7.33 2.50
C ALA A 138 -8.67 8.40 2.95
N SER A 139 -8.32 9.28 3.88
CA SER A 139 -9.26 10.21 4.52
C SER A 139 -8.66 11.61 4.74
N VAL A 140 -7.62 11.95 3.98
CA VAL A 140 -6.90 13.21 4.12
C VAL A 140 -7.79 14.41 3.77
N TYR A 141 -7.65 15.51 4.53
CA TYR A 141 -8.33 16.77 4.23
C TYR A 141 -7.53 17.55 3.16
N PRO A 142 -8.08 17.78 1.95
CA PRO A 142 -7.30 18.27 0.82
C PRO A 142 -7.18 19.81 0.75
N PHE A 143 -7.79 20.55 1.68
CA PHE A 143 -7.86 22.01 1.64
C PHE A 143 -7.03 22.65 2.77
N THR A 144 -6.75 23.94 2.65
CA THR A 144 -6.01 24.72 3.66
C THR A 144 -6.91 25.45 4.67
N ASP A 145 -8.19 25.59 4.37
CA ASP A 145 -9.18 26.46 5.03
C ASP A 145 -10.60 25.98 4.66
N ASP A 146 -11.64 26.58 5.25
CA ASP A 146 -13.03 26.17 5.07
C ASP A 146 -13.50 26.36 3.61
N ARG A 147 -14.07 25.32 3.00
CA ARG A 147 -14.46 25.32 1.58
C ARG A 147 -15.91 24.91 1.35
N ILE A 148 -16.54 25.55 0.38
CA ILE A 148 -17.74 25.05 -0.31
C ILE A 148 -17.27 24.33 -1.58
N ILE A 149 -17.85 23.17 -1.86
CA ILE A 149 -17.54 22.32 -3.01
C ILE A 149 -18.81 22.10 -3.82
N LYS A 150 -18.72 22.35 -5.13
CA LYS A 150 -19.83 22.13 -6.05
C LYS A 150 -20.09 20.62 -6.21
N GLY A 151 -21.31 20.18 -5.94
CA GLY A 151 -21.64 18.75 -5.86
C GLY A 151 -21.51 17.97 -7.17
N GLU A 152 -21.85 18.58 -8.31
CA GLU A 152 -22.00 17.92 -9.62
C GLU A 152 -20.75 17.14 -10.08
N GLY A 153 -19.55 17.66 -9.82
CA GLY A 153 -18.29 17.02 -10.25
C GLY A 153 -17.72 15.97 -9.28
N VAL A 154 -18.19 15.93 -8.03
CA VAL A 154 -17.63 15.05 -6.98
C VAL A 154 -17.95 13.57 -7.20
N PRO A 155 -19.15 13.16 -7.64
CA PRO A 155 -19.43 11.77 -8.01
C PRO A 155 -18.49 11.21 -9.08
N SER A 156 -18.10 12.01 -10.07
CA SER A 156 -17.09 11.61 -11.06
C SER A 156 -15.73 11.37 -10.43
N PHE A 157 -15.31 12.22 -9.50
CA PHE A 157 -14.09 11.99 -8.72
C PHE A 157 -14.18 10.67 -7.93
N PHE A 158 -15.29 10.42 -7.24
CA PHE A 158 -15.47 9.15 -6.51
C PHE A 158 -15.51 7.93 -7.42
N ALA A 159 -15.98 8.06 -8.65
CA ALA A 159 -16.00 6.97 -9.61
C ALA A 159 -14.60 6.54 -10.07
N ASP A 160 -13.70 7.51 -10.30
CA ASP A 160 -12.35 7.24 -10.80
C ASP A 160 -11.35 6.93 -9.68
N TYR A 161 -11.54 7.52 -8.49
CA TYR A 161 -10.54 7.47 -7.42
C TYR A 161 -11.01 6.73 -6.16
N VAL A 162 -12.31 6.66 -5.92
CA VAL A 162 -12.92 5.99 -4.76
C VAL A 162 -12.28 6.39 -3.41
N ILE A 163 -12.00 7.68 -3.25
CA ILE A 163 -11.45 8.28 -2.00
C ILE A 163 -12.55 9.04 -1.27
N ASN A 164 -12.76 8.73 0.02
CA ASN A 164 -13.72 9.44 0.86
C ASN A 164 -13.05 10.59 1.64
N PHE A 165 -12.76 11.70 0.96
CA PHE A 165 -12.21 12.90 1.61
C PHE A 165 -13.23 13.64 2.49
N ILE A 166 -14.54 13.35 2.36
CA ILE A 166 -15.62 13.97 3.16
C ILE A 166 -15.59 13.47 4.61
N GLY A 167 -15.13 12.23 4.83
CA GLY A 167 -15.03 11.60 6.14
C GLY A 167 -16.16 10.60 6.45
N ALA A 168 -16.11 10.00 7.64
CA ALA A 168 -17.16 9.10 8.13
C ALA A 168 -18.44 9.85 8.49
N PHE A 169 -19.56 9.14 8.70
CA PHE A 169 -20.83 9.77 9.10
C PHE A 169 -20.72 10.65 10.36
N SER A 170 -19.84 10.29 11.31
CA SER A 170 -19.53 11.09 12.50
C SER A 170 -18.99 12.50 12.18
N CYS A 171 -18.46 12.74 10.98
CA CYS A 171 -17.96 14.05 10.53
C CYS A 171 -19.07 14.94 9.95
N THR A 172 -20.14 14.33 9.46
CA THR A 172 -21.17 14.99 8.65
C THR A 172 -22.43 15.38 9.44
N LEU A 173 -23.18 16.37 8.95
CA LEU A 173 -24.50 16.80 9.41
C LEU A 173 -25.39 17.08 8.18
N PHE A 174 -26.67 16.73 8.27
CA PHE A 174 -27.63 16.80 7.17
C PHE A 174 -28.92 17.51 7.58
N ARG A 175 -29.65 18.07 6.63
CA ARG A 175 -31.07 18.36 6.84
C ARG A 175 -31.88 17.08 6.69
N LYS A 176 -32.86 16.91 7.57
CA LYS A 176 -33.79 15.78 7.52
C LYS A 176 -34.52 15.71 6.17
N ALA A 177 -34.94 16.85 5.63
CA ALA A 177 -35.65 16.91 4.35
C ALA A 177 -34.81 16.38 3.18
N ASP A 178 -33.55 16.79 3.10
CA ASP A 178 -32.62 16.36 2.05
C ASP A 178 -32.35 14.86 2.14
N LEU A 179 -32.10 14.36 3.36
CA LEU A 179 -31.83 12.94 3.59
C LEU A 179 -33.04 12.05 3.28
N LEU A 180 -34.26 12.49 3.62
CA LEU A 180 -35.50 11.75 3.31
C LEU A 180 -35.86 11.78 1.82
N SER A 181 -35.30 12.72 1.05
CA SER A 181 -35.51 12.79 -0.40
C SER A 181 -34.72 11.72 -1.18
N VAL A 182 -33.74 11.08 -0.54
CA VAL A 182 -32.85 10.10 -1.16
C VAL A 182 -33.63 8.81 -1.48
N GLU A 183 -33.45 8.30 -2.70
CA GLU A 183 -34.11 7.08 -3.16
C GLU A 183 -33.66 5.86 -2.33
N LYS A 184 -34.64 5.06 -1.87
CA LYS A 184 -34.45 3.80 -1.16
C LYS A 184 -34.41 2.62 -2.14
N PRO A 185 -33.55 1.60 -1.93
CA PRO A 185 -32.61 1.46 -0.81
C PRO A 185 -31.43 2.46 -0.86
N ILE A 186 -31.04 2.99 0.30
CA ILE A 186 -30.17 4.16 0.44
C ILE A 186 -28.73 3.84 0.00
N PHE A 187 -28.21 2.65 0.32
CA PHE A 187 -26.85 2.23 -0.03
C PHE A 187 -26.76 1.46 -1.36
N HIS A 188 -27.65 1.77 -2.31
CA HIS A 188 -27.66 1.16 -3.64
C HIS A 188 -27.54 2.19 -4.77
N ILE A 189 -26.85 1.80 -5.85
CA ILE A 189 -26.78 2.53 -7.12
C ILE A 189 -27.05 1.53 -8.26
N GLY A 190 -27.94 1.87 -9.20
CA GLY A 190 -28.23 1.00 -10.34
C GLY A 190 -28.77 -0.39 -9.98
N GLY A 191 -29.40 -0.54 -8.81
CA GLY A 191 -29.90 -1.82 -8.29
C GLY A 191 -28.85 -2.69 -7.57
N GLN A 192 -27.59 -2.26 -7.51
CA GLN A 192 -26.51 -2.95 -6.80
C GLN A 192 -26.30 -2.36 -5.40
N SER A 193 -26.06 -3.21 -4.39
CA SER A 193 -25.77 -2.83 -3.00
C SER A 193 -24.28 -2.56 -2.79
N PHE A 194 -23.98 -1.49 -2.04
CA PHE A 194 -22.63 -1.06 -1.65
C PHE A 194 -22.59 -0.79 -0.14
N GLY A 195 -22.92 -1.82 0.66
CA GLY A 195 -23.09 -1.68 2.10
C GLY A 195 -21.80 -1.31 2.85
N ALA A 196 -20.64 -1.77 2.38
CA ALA A 196 -19.35 -1.41 2.98
C ALA A 196 -19.01 0.07 2.71
N MET A 197 -19.46 0.60 1.57
CA MET A 197 -19.21 1.98 1.12
C MET A 197 -20.43 2.90 1.32
N GLY A 198 -21.32 2.57 2.27
CA GLY A 198 -22.62 3.23 2.41
C GLY A 198 -22.57 4.75 2.56
N SER A 199 -21.51 5.30 3.17
CA SER A 199 -21.30 6.76 3.26
C SER A 199 -21.05 7.39 1.89
N LEU A 200 -20.15 6.82 1.08
CA LEU A 200 -19.88 7.31 -0.27
C LEU A 200 -21.13 7.28 -1.15
N VAL A 201 -21.90 6.19 -1.10
CA VAL A 201 -23.16 6.08 -1.86
C VAL A 201 -24.14 7.19 -1.49
N LEU A 202 -24.32 7.42 -0.18
CA LEU A 202 -25.23 8.44 0.30
C LEU A 202 -24.74 9.84 -0.10
N TYR A 203 -23.44 10.11 0.03
CA TYR A 203 -22.85 11.38 -0.39
C TYR A 203 -23.04 11.61 -1.88
N THR A 204 -22.75 10.62 -2.73
CA THR A 204 -23.00 10.69 -4.17
C THR A 204 -24.45 11.09 -4.48
N LYS A 205 -25.44 10.44 -3.85
CA LYS A 205 -26.86 10.75 -4.08
C LYS A 205 -27.25 12.17 -3.68
N LEU A 206 -26.67 12.69 -2.60
CA LEU A 206 -26.93 14.05 -2.11
C LEU A 206 -26.21 15.12 -2.93
N LEU A 207 -24.98 14.85 -3.38
CA LEU A 207 -24.15 15.77 -4.17
C LEU A 207 -24.67 15.95 -5.60
N MET A 208 -25.41 14.97 -6.13
CA MET A 208 -26.16 15.13 -7.37
C MET A 208 -27.30 16.16 -7.27
N ARG A 209 -27.61 16.67 -6.06
CA ARG A 209 -28.75 17.57 -5.79
C ARG A 209 -28.37 18.85 -5.07
N GLY A 210 -27.12 18.99 -4.64
CA GLY A 210 -26.64 20.18 -3.95
C GLY A 210 -25.18 20.11 -3.58
N ASP A 211 -24.71 21.14 -2.91
CA ASP A 211 -23.30 21.39 -2.67
C ASP A 211 -22.86 20.92 -1.27
N LEU A 212 -21.55 20.82 -1.07
CA LEU A 212 -20.93 20.38 0.18
C LEU A 212 -20.20 21.55 0.82
N VAL A 213 -20.33 21.74 2.13
CA VAL A 213 -19.44 22.61 2.90
C VAL A 213 -18.54 21.76 3.80
N MET A 214 -17.25 22.09 3.85
CA MET A 214 -16.24 21.41 4.64
C MET A 214 -15.44 22.38 5.49
N LEU A 215 -15.52 22.23 6.80
CA LEU A 215 -14.73 22.98 7.76
C LEU A 215 -13.34 22.36 7.93
N ALA A 216 -12.29 23.18 7.90
CA ALA A 216 -10.89 22.78 8.08
C ALA A 216 -10.58 22.41 9.53
N GLN A 217 -11.36 22.93 10.47
CA GLN A 217 -11.19 22.61 11.87
C GLN A 217 -11.63 21.17 12.18
N PRO A 218 -10.83 20.37 12.92
CA PRO A 218 -11.24 19.02 13.29
C PRO A 218 -12.34 19.05 14.36
N LEU A 219 -13.57 18.75 13.97
CA LEU A 219 -14.73 18.74 14.89
C LEU A 219 -15.11 17.34 15.38
N SER A 220 -14.58 16.30 14.74
CA SER A 220 -14.80 14.90 15.09
C SER A 220 -13.48 14.17 15.29
N GLN A 221 -13.41 13.30 16.29
CA GLN A 221 -12.32 12.37 16.52
C GLN A 221 -12.79 10.95 16.19
N ILE A 222 -12.18 10.32 15.18
CA ILE A 222 -12.54 9.00 14.67
C ILE A 222 -11.61 7.96 15.27
N ARG A 223 -12.18 6.95 15.94
CA ARG A 223 -11.40 5.97 16.68
C ARG A 223 -11.05 4.74 15.85
N ILE A 224 -9.75 4.46 15.78
CA ILE A 224 -9.16 3.28 15.16
C ILE A 224 -8.86 2.27 16.28
N LEU A 225 -9.32 1.03 16.12
CA LEU A 225 -9.14 -0.03 17.13
C LEU A 225 -8.00 -0.95 16.70
N ASP A 226 -7.06 -1.23 17.61
CA ASP A 226 -5.93 -2.15 17.40
C ASP A 226 -6.37 -3.62 17.27
N THR A 227 -7.63 -3.90 17.66
CA THR A 227 -8.27 -5.20 17.51
C THR A 227 -8.96 -5.28 16.14
N GLY A 228 -8.33 -6.00 15.21
CA GLY A 228 -8.83 -6.27 13.87
C GLY A 228 -10.34 -6.50 13.76
N LYS A 229 -10.98 -5.59 13.03
CA LYS A 229 -11.34 -5.95 11.66
C LYS A 229 -10.33 -5.29 10.72
N ILE A 230 -9.80 -6.09 9.82
CA ILE A 230 -9.27 -5.71 8.51
C ILE A 230 -10.31 -4.79 7.86
N ASN A 231 -10.28 -3.48 8.16
CA ASN A 231 -11.29 -2.50 7.71
C ASN A 231 -10.67 -1.15 7.29
N ASP A 232 -9.34 -1.01 7.32
CA ASP A 232 -8.60 -0.16 6.36
C ASP A 232 -7.97 -1.03 5.25
N ALA A 233 -8.10 -2.35 5.39
CA ALA A 233 -7.84 -3.30 4.34
C ALA A 233 -9.19 -3.57 3.70
N ILE A 234 -9.30 -3.14 2.44
CA ILE A 234 -10.37 -3.45 1.53
C ILE A 234 -10.71 -4.95 1.71
N ASP A 235 -11.82 -5.27 2.39
CA ASP A 235 -12.34 -6.64 2.43
C ASP A 235 -12.46 -7.14 0.98
N GLY A 236 -12.34 -8.44 0.69
CA GLY A 236 -12.50 -8.93 -0.69
C GLY A 236 -13.85 -8.51 -1.29
N LYS A 237 -14.85 -8.26 -0.43
CA LYS A 237 -16.13 -7.65 -0.77
C LYS A 237 -16.04 -6.14 -1.07
N GLU A 238 -15.27 -5.40 -0.28
CA GLU A 238 -15.00 -3.97 -0.48
C GLU A 238 -14.16 -3.76 -1.76
N PHE A 239 -13.26 -4.68 -2.15
CA PHE A 239 -12.45 -4.55 -3.38
C PHE A 239 -13.31 -4.69 -4.62
N VAL A 240 -14.23 -5.66 -4.56
CA VAL A 240 -15.25 -5.86 -5.58
C VAL A 240 -16.20 -4.66 -5.62
N GLU A 241 -16.69 -4.18 -4.47
CA GLU A 241 -17.53 -2.98 -4.38
C GLU A 241 -16.81 -1.73 -4.94
N HIS A 242 -15.55 -1.49 -4.59
CA HIS A 242 -14.70 -0.42 -5.13
C HIS A 242 -14.58 -0.50 -6.66
N SER A 243 -14.32 -1.69 -7.21
CA SER A 243 -14.18 -1.90 -8.66
C SER A 243 -15.50 -1.75 -9.44
N LEU A 244 -16.64 -1.92 -8.76
CA LEU A 244 -17.98 -1.83 -9.35
C LEU A 244 -18.65 -0.47 -9.12
N PHE A 245 -18.24 0.27 -8.08
CA PHE A 245 -18.84 1.54 -7.69
C PHE A 245 -18.75 2.58 -8.80
N GLY A 246 -17.56 2.78 -9.39
CA GLY A 246 -17.39 3.70 -10.52
C GLY A 246 -18.23 3.30 -11.74
N LYS A 247 -18.33 1.99 -12.04
CA LYS A 247 -19.18 1.48 -13.11
C LYS A 247 -20.66 1.78 -12.84
N ALA A 248 -21.12 1.62 -11.61
CA ALA A 248 -22.49 1.91 -11.24
C ALA A 248 -22.82 3.40 -11.41
N ILE A 249 -21.91 4.31 -11.04
CA ILE A 249 -22.06 5.77 -11.26
C ILE A 249 -22.18 6.09 -12.75
N VAL A 250 -21.31 5.50 -13.59
CA VAL A 250 -21.36 5.66 -15.05
C VAL A 250 -22.69 5.14 -15.62
N GLN A 251 -23.14 3.96 -15.19
CA GLN A 251 -24.38 3.33 -15.68
C GLN A 251 -25.63 4.16 -15.39
N VAL A 252 -25.70 4.83 -14.24
CA VAL A 252 -26.85 5.68 -13.88
C VAL A 252 -26.72 7.12 -14.42
N GLY A 253 -25.66 7.42 -15.17
CA GLY A 253 -25.43 8.74 -15.76
C GLY A 253 -24.99 9.82 -14.77
N TRP A 254 -24.41 9.44 -13.63
CA TRP A 254 -23.90 10.38 -12.61
C TRP A 254 -22.40 10.67 -12.78
N PHE A 255 -21.79 10.17 -13.84
CA PHE A 255 -20.43 10.52 -14.22
C PHE A 255 -20.44 11.80 -15.07
N ILE A 256 -20.32 12.95 -14.41
CA ILE A 256 -20.31 14.29 -15.01
C ILE A 256 -18.97 14.98 -14.70
N PRO A 257 -17.89 14.63 -15.42
CA PRO A 257 -16.57 15.16 -15.11
C PRO A 257 -16.47 16.64 -15.48
N TYR A 258 -15.99 17.47 -14.55
CA TYR A 258 -15.84 18.90 -14.79
C TYR A 258 -14.74 19.15 -15.84
N LYS A 259 -15.06 19.93 -16.89
CA LYS A 259 -14.19 20.13 -18.06
C LYS A 259 -13.68 18.82 -18.70
N GLY A 260 -14.46 17.74 -18.60
CA GLY A 260 -14.08 16.44 -19.16
C GLY A 260 -13.07 15.65 -18.31
N ASN A 261 -12.68 16.15 -17.13
CA ASN A 261 -11.73 15.46 -16.25
C ASN A 261 -12.22 15.42 -14.80
N SER A 262 -12.37 14.21 -14.24
CA SER A 262 -12.88 13.96 -12.90
C SER A 262 -11.96 14.42 -11.76
N LYS A 263 -10.71 14.76 -12.05
CA LYS A 263 -9.75 15.28 -11.06
C LYS A 263 -10.02 16.72 -10.64
N TYR A 264 -10.77 17.46 -11.45
CA TYR A 264 -11.14 18.82 -11.14
C TYR A 264 -12.54 18.87 -10.51
N ILE A 265 -12.63 19.65 -9.44
CA ILE A 265 -13.89 20.08 -8.84
C ILE A 265 -13.91 21.61 -8.81
N GLN A 266 -15.06 22.19 -8.50
CA GLN A 266 -15.16 23.61 -8.23
C GLN A 266 -15.28 23.84 -6.73
N ILE A 267 -14.48 24.77 -6.21
CA ILE A 267 -14.51 25.16 -4.79
C ILE A 267 -14.69 26.67 -4.63
N ALA A 268 -15.31 27.11 -3.54
CA ALA A 268 -15.43 28.52 -3.17
C ALA A 268 -15.06 28.69 -1.67
N PRO A 269 -14.48 29.84 -1.27
CA PRO A 269 -14.36 30.19 0.15
C PRO A 269 -15.74 30.34 0.80
N LEU A 270 -15.87 29.95 2.07
CA LEU A 270 -17.15 30.07 2.80
C LEU A 270 -17.68 31.52 2.86
N ASP A 271 -16.80 32.51 2.97
CA ASP A 271 -17.17 33.94 3.00
C ASP A 271 -17.62 34.48 1.62
N PHE A 272 -17.33 33.75 0.54
CA PHE A 272 -17.62 34.16 -0.84
C PHE A 272 -18.22 32.99 -1.64
N PRO A 273 -19.43 32.52 -1.27
CA PRO A 273 -20.03 31.28 -1.81
C PRO A 273 -20.32 31.31 -3.32
N GLU A 274 -20.36 32.51 -3.92
CA GLU A 274 -20.57 32.70 -5.35
C GLU A 274 -19.27 32.62 -6.19
N GLN A 275 -18.09 32.63 -5.54
CA GLN A 275 -16.79 32.70 -6.21
C GLN A 275 -16.13 31.32 -6.36
N PHE A 276 -16.72 30.49 -7.21
CA PHE A 276 -16.15 29.19 -7.54
C PHE A 276 -14.90 29.31 -8.41
N ILE A 277 -13.84 28.63 -8.00
CA ILE A 277 -12.60 28.42 -8.74
C ILE A 277 -12.40 26.94 -9.05
N ASP A 278 -11.66 26.66 -10.11
CA ASP A 278 -11.27 25.30 -10.45
C ASP A 278 -10.20 24.80 -9.48
N PHE A 279 -10.32 23.56 -9.02
CA PHE A 279 -9.40 22.97 -8.07
C PHE A 279 -9.09 21.52 -8.45
N ASP A 280 -7.80 21.22 -8.60
CA ASP A 280 -7.31 19.85 -8.79
C ASP A 280 -7.28 19.16 -7.42
N ILE A 281 -8.40 18.51 -7.06
CA ILE A 281 -8.52 17.82 -5.78
C ILE A 281 -7.57 16.62 -5.71
N ASP A 282 -7.24 16.04 -6.86
CA ASP A 282 -6.40 14.87 -6.97
C ASP A 282 -4.94 15.18 -6.62
N GLU A 283 -4.42 16.27 -7.16
CA GLU A 283 -3.10 16.80 -6.83
C GLU A 283 -3.01 17.22 -5.36
N ALA A 284 -4.03 17.91 -4.85
CA ALA A 284 -4.08 18.33 -3.45
C ALA A 284 -4.02 17.14 -2.48
N ILE A 285 -4.77 16.07 -2.77
CA ILE A 285 -4.73 14.82 -1.99
C ILE A 285 -3.34 14.17 -2.06
N ARG A 286 -2.75 14.03 -3.26
CA ARG A 286 -1.40 13.44 -3.40
C ARG A 286 -0.34 14.23 -2.64
N ASN A 287 -0.34 15.54 -2.76
CA ASN A 287 0.62 16.40 -2.09
C ASN A 287 0.49 16.26 -0.57
N LYS A 288 -0.74 16.21 -0.04
CA LYS A 288 -0.98 16.02 1.38
C LYS A 288 -0.62 14.61 1.86
N GLN A 289 -0.89 13.58 1.07
CA GLN A 289 -0.48 12.20 1.34
C GLN A 289 1.04 12.08 1.44
N ASN A 290 1.75 12.63 0.45
CA ASN A 290 3.21 12.67 0.44
C ASN A 290 3.74 13.49 1.63
N GLU A 291 3.18 14.67 1.90
CA GLU A 291 3.54 15.49 3.06
C GLU A 291 3.32 14.74 4.37
N LEU A 292 2.23 13.97 4.54
CA LEU A 292 1.96 13.19 5.75
C LEU A 292 2.91 12.00 5.91
N LEU A 293 3.21 11.30 4.81
CA LEU A 293 4.20 10.22 4.77
C LEU A 293 5.59 10.75 5.16
N ILE A 294 5.90 11.97 4.73
CA ILE A 294 7.23 12.54 4.89
C ILE A 294 7.35 13.40 6.15
N LYS A 295 6.36 14.13 6.64
CA LYS A 295 6.39 14.75 8.00
C LYS A 295 6.52 13.72 9.12
N LYS A 296 6.03 12.50 8.88
CA LYS A 296 6.32 11.35 9.73
C LYS A 296 7.83 11.11 9.87
N THR A 297 8.64 11.38 8.83
CA THR A 297 10.09 11.10 8.79
C THR A 297 10.92 11.79 9.87
N GLU A 298 10.47 12.90 10.44
CA GLU A 298 11.15 13.58 11.56
C GLU A 298 10.58 13.18 12.94
N SER A 299 9.37 12.61 12.98
CA SER A 299 8.76 12.10 14.21
C SER A 299 9.33 10.73 14.60
N LYS A 300 9.53 10.48 15.90
CA LYS A 300 9.79 9.11 16.41
C LYS A 300 8.65 8.19 15.96
N GLY A 301 8.89 7.38 14.90
CA GLY A 301 7.95 6.39 14.38
C GLY A 301 7.41 6.60 12.95
N GLY A 302 7.98 7.49 12.13
CA GLY A 302 7.58 7.62 10.72
C GLY A 302 8.34 6.76 9.70
N TRP A 303 8.14 7.05 8.41
CA TRP A 303 8.58 6.20 7.29
C TRP A 303 10.11 6.02 7.22
N LEU A 304 10.90 7.10 7.39
CA LEU A 304 12.37 7.00 7.50
C LEU A 304 12.81 6.42 8.85
N ALA A 305 12.12 6.75 9.93
CA ALA A 305 12.44 6.22 11.26
C ALA A 305 12.24 4.69 11.34
N ALA A 306 11.39 4.12 10.49
CA ALA A 306 11.23 2.68 10.33
C ALA A 306 12.40 2.02 9.58
N ARG A 307 13.28 2.80 8.92
CA ARG A 307 14.48 2.33 8.21
C ARG A 307 15.70 2.28 9.12
N VAL A 308 15.51 1.73 10.32
CA VAL A 308 16.57 1.48 11.29
C VAL A 308 16.55 -0.01 11.64
N PRO A 309 17.67 -0.73 11.52
CA PRO A 309 17.69 -2.14 11.85
C PRO A 309 17.38 -2.37 13.33
N THR A 310 16.63 -3.42 13.61
CA THR A 310 16.47 -3.96 14.96
C THR A 310 17.81 -4.41 15.53
N ARG A 311 17.84 -4.69 16.85
CA ARG A 311 19.03 -5.21 17.52
C ARG A 311 19.57 -6.48 16.84
N ILE A 312 18.69 -7.42 16.52
CA ILE A 312 19.06 -8.69 15.87
C ILE A 312 19.57 -8.45 14.45
N GLU A 313 18.88 -7.64 13.66
CA GLU A 313 19.34 -7.31 12.30
C GLU A 313 20.73 -6.64 12.34
N SER A 314 20.97 -5.74 13.29
CA SER A 314 22.28 -5.11 13.51
C SER A 314 23.38 -6.14 13.81
N GLU A 315 23.08 -7.18 14.59
CA GLU A 315 24.04 -8.28 14.86
C GLU A 315 24.36 -9.11 13.61
N PHE A 316 23.41 -9.29 12.69
CA PHE A 316 23.67 -9.94 11.40
C PHE A 316 24.45 -9.03 10.45
N ILE A 317 24.10 -7.75 10.36
CA ILE A 317 24.79 -6.74 9.56
C ILE A 317 26.24 -6.61 10.00
N ASN A 318 26.50 -6.47 11.31
CA ASN A 318 27.87 -6.35 11.82
C ASN A 318 28.71 -7.58 11.50
N ARG A 319 28.16 -8.81 11.62
CA ARG A 319 28.89 -10.03 11.23
C ARG A 319 29.16 -10.10 9.74
N TYR A 320 28.19 -9.73 8.91
CA TYR A 320 28.35 -9.67 7.44
C TYR A 320 29.42 -8.65 7.04
N LEU A 321 29.34 -7.47 7.65
CA LEU A 321 30.34 -6.40 7.62
C LEU A 321 31.52 -6.66 8.56
N GLU A 322 31.80 -7.88 9.00
CA GLU A 322 33.12 -8.27 9.51
C GLU A 322 33.78 -9.23 8.52
N GLN A 323 33.00 -10.15 7.94
CA GLN A 323 33.46 -11.17 7.00
C GLN A 323 33.87 -10.66 5.60
N ASN A 324 33.33 -9.53 5.14
CA ASN A 324 33.58 -8.92 3.81
C ASN A 324 34.27 -7.53 3.85
N PRO A 325 35.56 -7.40 4.22
CA PRO A 325 36.22 -6.11 4.55
C PRO A 325 36.34 -5.12 3.40
N ASP A 326 36.31 -5.60 2.16
CA ASP A 326 36.50 -4.77 0.98
C ASP A 326 35.32 -3.82 0.76
N GLY A 327 35.60 -2.52 0.56
CA GLY A 327 34.57 -1.53 0.21
C GLY A 327 33.85 -0.86 1.39
N ARG A 328 34.40 -0.93 2.60
CA ARG A 328 33.78 -0.37 3.83
C ARG A 328 34.29 1.02 4.22
N THR A 329 35.27 1.56 3.49
CA THR A 329 35.86 2.86 3.81
C THR A 329 35.33 3.96 2.88
N PHE A 330 34.66 4.95 3.47
CA PHE A 330 34.02 6.05 2.76
C PHE A 330 34.74 7.35 3.07
N CYS A 331 35.09 8.11 2.04
CA CYS A 331 35.49 9.50 2.16
C CYS A 331 34.28 10.38 1.82
N ILE A 332 33.77 11.13 2.80
CA ILE A 332 32.69 12.08 2.58
C ILE A 332 33.30 13.47 2.57
N VAL A 333 33.30 14.11 1.40
CA VAL A 333 33.81 15.48 1.25
C VAL A 333 32.65 16.46 1.35
N ILE A 334 32.72 17.35 2.34
CA ILE A 334 31.71 18.38 2.62
C ILE A 334 32.22 19.70 2.07
N TYR A 335 31.60 20.19 1.00
CA TYR A 335 31.94 21.46 0.38
C TYR A 335 31.15 22.61 0.99
N ASP A 336 31.84 23.55 1.63
CA ASP A 336 31.27 24.77 2.18
C ASP A 336 31.67 25.99 1.35
N ALA A 337 30.79 26.38 0.42
CA ALA A 337 30.98 27.54 -0.45
C ALA A 337 30.78 28.90 0.24
N PHE A 338 30.15 28.92 1.43
CA PHE A 338 29.70 30.15 2.06
C PHE A 338 30.29 30.39 3.45
N ASN A 339 31.14 29.47 3.91
CA ASN A 339 31.74 29.50 5.25
C ASN A 339 30.68 29.46 6.36
N ASP A 340 29.66 28.61 6.17
CA ASP A 340 28.51 28.46 7.05
C ASP A 340 28.74 27.31 8.04
N ALA A 341 29.27 27.66 9.21
CA ALA A 341 29.59 26.71 10.27
C ALA A 341 28.36 25.93 10.78
N GLU A 342 27.17 26.53 10.80
CA GLU A 342 25.94 25.87 11.25
C GLU A 342 25.54 24.75 10.29
N LYS A 343 25.58 25.02 8.98
CA LYS A 343 25.32 24.03 7.94
C LYS A 343 26.35 22.89 7.95
N VAL A 344 27.63 23.20 8.13
CA VAL A 344 28.67 22.16 8.27
C VAL A 344 28.41 21.29 9.49
N ASN A 345 28.05 21.90 10.63
CA ASN A 345 27.77 21.17 11.86
C ASN A 345 26.58 20.23 11.69
N LYS A 346 25.50 20.70 11.07
CA LYS A 346 24.31 19.89 10.75
C LYS A 346 24.67 18.67 9.90
N THR A 347 25.51 18.86 8.87
CA THR A 347 25.99 17.76 8.02
C THR A 347 26.84 16.76 8.83
N LEU A 348 27.80 17.25 9.63
CA LEU A 348 28.67 16.39 10.43
C LEU A 348 27.89 15.59 11.49
N GLU A 349 26.95 16.22 12.19
CA GLU A 349 26.04 15.54 13.14
C GLU A 349 25.31 14.37 12.46
N SER A 350 24.77 14.58 11.25
CA SER A 350 24.09 13.51 10.51
C SER A 350 25.00 12.32 10.18
N ILE A 351 26.30 12.55 9.93
CA ILE A 351 27.29 11.50 9.66
C ILE A 351 27.60 10.71 10.93
N PHE A 352 27.84 11.39 12.05
CA PHE A 352 28.19 10.75 13.31
C PHE A 352 27.01 10.00 13.94
N ASP A 353 25.81 10.56 13.87
CA ASP A 353 24.58 9.90 14.35
C ASP A 353 24.23 8.66 13.51
N SER A 354 24.68 8.61 12.26
CA SER A 354 24.51 7.49 11.35
C SER A 354 25.64 6.45 11.41
N SER A 355 26.52 6.53 12.42
CA SER A 355 27.68 5.64 12.55
C SER A 355 27.27 4.19 12.86
N ILE A 356 27.89 3.24 12.16
CA ILE A 356 27.60 1.81 12.27
C ILE A 356 28.91 1.06 12.50
N SER A 357 28.87 0.03 13.34
CA SER A 357 30.03 -0.83 13.58
C SER A 357 30.48 -1.51 12.27
N GLY A 358 31.77 -1.35 11.92
CA GLY A 358 32.37 -1.94 10.72
C GLY A 358 32.41 -1.02 9.49
N VAL A 359 31.70 0.11 9.51
CA VAL A 359 31.76 1.14 8.45
C VAL A 359 32.70 2.26 8.88
N ILE A 360 33.68 2.59 8.04
CA ILE A 360 34.67 3.64 8.35
C ILE A 360 34.39 4.85 7.48
N VAL A 361 33.86 5.90 8.09
CA VAL A 361 33.62 7.19 7.40
C VAL A 361 34.74 8.18 7.76
N LYS A 362 35.32 8.79 6.72
CA LYS A 362 36.35 9.84 6.81
C LYS A 362 35.75 11.16 6.32
N PRO A 363 35.16 11.98 7.21
CA PRO A 363 34.63 13.27 6.83
C PRO A 363 35.75 14.30 6.61
N ILE A 364 35.75 14.96 5.45
CA ILE A 364 36.69 16.04 5.10
C ILE A 364 35.89 17.28 4.74
N VAL A 365 36.08 18.37 5.48
CA VAL A 365 35.45 19.67 5.18
C VAL A 365 36.38 20.48 4.28
N LEU A 366 35.91 20.81 3.07
CA LEU A 366 36.56 21.75 2.15
C LEU A 366 35.91 23.13 2.28
N THR A 367 36.69 24.11 2.73
CA THR A 367 36.21 25.46 3.06
C THR A 367 37.08 26.55 2.47
N MET A 368 36.50 27.72 2.17
CA MET A 368 37.26 28.92 1.80
C MET A 368 37.75 29.72 3.03
N ALA A 369 37.22 29.45 4.22
CA ALA A 369 37.58 30.12 5.46
C ALA A 369 38.89 29.59 6.07
N GLU A 370 39.40 30.33 7.06
CA GLU A 370 40.41 29.79 7.97
C GLU A 370 39.75 28.81 8.96
N ASN A 371 40.50 27.79 9.41
CA ASN A 371 39.97 26.67 10.20
C ASN A 371 39.30 27.08 11.53
N ASP A 372 39.46 28.32 11.98
CA ASP A 372 39.08 28.81 13.30
C ASP A 372 37.57 29.04 13.49
N ILE A 373 36.75 28.96 12.43
CA ILE A 373 35.29 29.18 12.51
C ILE A 373 34.47 27.90 12.74
N TYR A 374 35.10 26.72 12.62
CA TYR A 374 34.41 25.44 12.75
C TYR A 374 34.70 24.78 14.11
N PRO A 375 33.73 24.05 14.70
CA PRO A 375 33.96 23.32 15.93
C PRO A 375 34.98 22.20 15.71
N ILE A 376 35.94 22.04 16.62
CA ILE A 376 36.90 20.94 16.56
C ILE A 376 36.18 19.64 16.93
N MET A 377 35.88 18.82 15.92
CA MET A 377 35.33 17.48 16.08
C MET A 377 36.40 16.41 15.83
N ASP A 378 36.44 15.38 16.69
CA ASP A 378 37.39 14.28 16.55
C ASP A 378 37.08 13.45 15.30
N GLY A 379 38.11 13.06 14.55
CA GLY A 379 37.97 12.32 13.29
C GLY A 379 37.57 13.14 12.05
N VAL A 380 37.40 14.47 12.14
CA VAL A 380 37.12 15.36 11.00
C VAL A 380 38.40 16.07 10.52
N GLU A 381 38.67 16.03 9.22
CA GLU A 381 39.77 16.80 8.62
C GLU A 381 39.24 18.09 7.97
N TYR A 382 39.79 19.25 8.35
CA TYR A 382 39.45 20.54 7.76
C TYR A 382 40.55 20.97 6.79
N LYS A 383 40.21 21.10 5.51
CA LYS A 383 41.12 21.51 4.44
C LYS A 383 40.69 22.83 3.84
N LYS A 384 41.63 23.77 3.77
CA LYS A 384 41.44 25.01 3.05
C LYS A 384 41.42 24.75 1.55
N LEU A 385 40.45 25.32 0.86
CA LEU A 385 40.35 25.31 -0.59
C LEU A 385 41.36 26.31 -1.18
N GLU A 386 42.61 25.87 -1.36
CA GLU A 386 43.68 26.71 -1.92
C GLU A 386 43.64 26.80 -3.46
N ASN A 387 43.05 25.79 -4.11
CA ASN A 387 42.98 25.63 -5.57
C ASN A 387 41.51 25.51 -6.05
N LEU A 388 41.31 25.18 -7.34
CA LEU A 388 39.98 24.82 -7.87
C LEU A 388 39.42 23.59 -7.13
N LEU A 389 38.09 23.48 -7.05
CA LEU A 389 37.40 22.38 -6.38
C LEU A 389 37.82 21.01 -6.91
N ALA A 390 37.81 20.81 -8.23
CA ALA A 390 38.22 19.56 -8.85
C ALA A 390 39.67 19.18 -8.50
N GLN A 391 40.59 20.13 -8.48
CA GLN A 391 41.97 19.88 -8.07
C GLN A 391 42.07 19.46 -6.61
N SER A 392 41.35 20.14 -5.72
CA SER A 392 41.34 19.82 -4.29
C SER A 392 40.74 18.43 -4.02
N LEU A 393 39.70 18.05 -4.77
CA LEU A 393 39.12 16.71 -4.73
C LEU A 393 40.13 15.66 -5.25
N ASN A 394 40.82 15.93 -6.35
CA ASN A 394 41.84 15.03 -6.89
C ASN A 394 43.02 14.84 -5.93
N ASP A 395 43.41 15.91 -5.21
CA ASP A 395 44.44 15.85 -4.17
C ASP A 395 43.98 14.96 -3.00
N ILE A 396 42.70 15.03 -2.61
CA ILE A 396 42.12 14.11 -1.60
C ILE A 396 42.14 12.67 -2.11
N VAL A 397 41.65 12.42 -3.32
CA VAL A 397 41.62 11.07 -3.94
C VAL A 397 43.03 10.45 -3.99
N THR A 398 44.05 11.27 -4.29
CA THR A 398 45.43 10.82 -4.38
C THR A 398 46.03 10.52 -3.00
N ASN A 399 45.84 11.43 -2.03
CA ASN A 399 46.59 11.41 -0.77
C ASN A 399 45.87 10.73 0.39
N VAL A 400 44.55 10.51 0.31
CA VAL A 400 43.74 9.87 1.35
C VAL A 400 43.36 8.46 0.89
N GLU A 401 43.57 7.48 1.76
CA GLU A 401 43.20 6.09 1.50
C GLU A 401 41.74 5.83 1.88
N PHE A 402 40.92 5.42 0.92
CA PHE A 402 39.51 5.06 1.08
C PHE A 402 39.03 4.23 -0.14
N ASP A 403 37.87 3.59 -0.06
CA ASP A 403 37.31 2.79 -1.15
C ASP A 403 36.38 3.63 -2.03
N TRP A 404 35.50 4.41 -1.40
CA TRP A 404 34.45 5.18 -2.07
C TRP A 404 34.47 6.66 -1.67
N LEU A 405 34.29 7.54 -2.65
CA LEU A 405 34.14 8.99 -2.47
C LEU A 405 32.68 9.40 -2.64
N LEU A 406 32.15 10.17 -1.70
CA LEU A 406 30.86 10.88 -1.81
C LEU A 406 31.10 12.38 -1.61
N ASN A 407 30.61 13.20 -2.52
CA ASN A 407 30.64 14.67 -2.38
C ASN A 407 29.28 15.19 -1.95
N ILE A 408 29.24 16.04 -0.92
CA ILE A 408 28.03 16.71 -0.43
C ILE A 408 28.33 18.18 -0.13
N ARG A 409 27.31 19.02 -0.13
CA ARG A 409 27.37 20.43 0.26
C ARG A 409 27.07 20.59 1.75
N ALA A 410 27.67 21.61 2.36
CA ALA A 410 27.32 22.00 3.71
C ALA A 410 25.81 22.26 3.84
N GLY A 411 25.17 21.60 4.81
CA GLY A 411 23.74 21.67 5.08
C GLY A 411 22.94 20.48 4.54
N GLU A 412 23.50 19.68 3.62
CA GLU A 412 22.96 18.38 3.22
C GLU A 412 23.23 17.34 4.31
N CYS A 413 22.32 16.40 4.54
CA CYS A 413 22.45 15.40 5.60
C CYS A 413 22.49 14.01 4.99
N VAL A 414 23.34 13.11 5.52
CA VAL A 414 23.27 11.69 5.18
C VAL A 414 22.20 11.01 6.03
N THR A 415 21.55 9.97 5.51
CA THR A 415 20.60 9.19 6.31
C THR A 415 21.28 7.95 6.91
N ALA A 416 20.84 7.53 8.09
CA ALA A 416 21.32 6.31 8.73
C ALA A 416 21.03 5.07 7.87
N GLY A 417 19.80 4.93 7.39
CA GLY A 417 19.41 3.86 6.47
C GLY A 417 20.26 3.85 5.18
N GLY A 418 20.55 5.04 4.63
CA GLY A 418 21.41 5.24 3.47
C GLY A 418 22.81 4.68 3.67
N LEU A 419 23.52 5.07 4.73
CA LEU A 419 24.87 4.55 5.01
C LEU A 419 24.87 3.04 5.28
N ILE A 420 23.87 2.52 6.00
CA ILE A 420 23.73 1.08 6.27
C ILE A 420 23.57 0.30 4.96
N MET A 421 22.56 0.66 4.17
CA MET A 421 22.25 -0.06 2.93
C MET A 421 23.35 0.11 1.88
N THR A 422 24.03 1.27 1.86
CA THR A 422 25.21 1.47 1.01
C THR A 422 26.33 0.51 1.40
N SER A 423 26.64 0.42 2.69
CA SER A 423 27.72 -0.46 3.18
C SER A 423 27.44 -1.92 2.89
N ILE A 424 26.19 -2.35 2.99
CA ILE A 424 25.77 -3.73 2.66
C ILE A 424 25.78 -3.94 1.14
N GLY A 425 25.21 -3.00 0.39
CA GLY A 425 25.06 -3.07 -1.07
C GLY A 425 26.40 -3.06 -1.81
N LEU A 426 27.38 -2.30 -1.32
CA LEU A 426 28.70 -2.20 -1.94
C LEU A 426 29.53 -3.48 -1.84
N VAL A 427 29.28 -4.32 -0.83
CA VAL A 427 29.87 -5.68 -0.77
C VAL A 427 29.43 -6.51 -1.99
N SER A 428 28.18 -6.36 -2.42
CA SER A 428 27.62 -7.05 -3.59
C SER A 428 27.92 -6.31 -4.91
N ALA A 429 28.34 -5.05 -4.85
CA ALA A 429 28.58 -4.18 -6.00
C ALA A 429 30.07 -4.07 -6.38
N GLN A 430 30.90 -5.07 -6.10
CA GLN A 430 32.34 -5.04 -6.40
C GLN A 430 32.67 -4.78 -7.89
N GLY A 431 31.76 -5.14 -8.79
CA GLY A 431 31.87 -4.87 -10.24
C GLY A 431 31.47 -3.45 -10.66
N CYS A 432 30.87 -2.65 -9.77
CA CYS A 432 30.46 -1.29 -10.05
C CYS A 432 31.64 -0.31 -9.91
N SER A 433 31.72 0.64 -10.83
CA SER A 433 32.65 1.76 -10.80
C SER A 433 32.08 2.99 -10.10
N ALA A 434 30.76 3.15 -10.15
CA ALA A 434 30.03 4.16 -9.43
C ALA A 434 28.67 3.62 -8.99
N VAL A 435 28.15 4.14 -7.89
CA VAL A 435 26.81 3.84 -7.39
C VAL A 435 26.12 5.14 -7.03
N TYR A 436 24.87 5.31 -7.38
CA TYR A 436 24.06 6.44 -6.88
C TYR A 436 22.86 5.90 -6.11
N GLY A 437 22.27 6.75 -5.28
CA GLY A 437 21.01 6.44 -4.62
C GLY A 437 19.99 7.55 -4.73
N ASP A 438 18.93 7.38 -3.98
CA ASP A 438 17.79 8.29 -3.94
C ASP A 438 18.03 9.45 -2.97
N GLU A 439 17.22 10.49 -3.09
CA GLU A 439 17.34 11.69 -2.25
C GLU A 439 15.99 12.14 -1.72
N LEU A 440 15.97 12.68 -0.51
CA LEU A 440 14.85 13.45 0.01
C LEU A 440 15.12 14.93 -0.16
N LEU A 441 14.10 15.68 -0.57
CA LEU A 441 14.21 17.08 -0.96
C LEU A 441 13.42 17.96 0.02
N ARG A 442 14.10 18.82 0.77
CA ARG A 442 13.47 19.86 1.60
C ARG A 442 12.94 20.99 0.71
N GLY A 443 11.63 21.17 0.70
CA GLY A 443 10.92 22.27 0.05
C GLY A 443 10.51 23.36 1.04
N ASP A 444 9.72 24.32 0.56
CA ASP A 444 9.22 25.43 1.36
C ASP A 444 8.24 24.95 2.46
N ASN A 445 8.23 25.62 3.62
CA ASN A 445 7.37 25.31 4.80
C ASN A 445 7.57 23.92 5.43
N ASP A 446 8.80 23.41 5.48
CA ASP A 446 9.15 22.08 6.00
C ASP A 446 8.43 20.92 5.28
N ASN A 447 7.99 21.13 4.04
CA ASN A 447 7.52 20.03 3.20
C ASN A 447 8.73 19.31 2.62
N ILE A 448 8.77 17.99 2.70
CA ILE A 448 9.86 17.19 2.13
C ILE A 448 9.25 16.37 0.99
N GLY A 449 9.88 16.38 -0.18
CA GLY A 449 9.58 15.52 -1.31
C GLY A 449 10.58 14.36 -1.41
N ALA A 450 10.30 13.38 -2.27
CA ALA A 450 11.20 12.28 -2.55
C ALA A 450 11.62 12.29 -4.03
N SER A 451 12.92 12.13 -4.25
CA SER A 451 13.53 11.87 -5.54
C SER A 451 13.89 10.39 -5.64
N CYS A 452 12.87 9.56 -5.86
CA CYS A 452 13.02 8.13 -6.15
C CYS A 452 13.44 7.95 -7.61
N ARG A 453 14.74 7.80 -7.87
CA ARG A 453 15.32 7.68 -9.21
C ARG A 453 15.05 6.27 -9.78
N PRO A 454 14.87 6.12 -11.10
CA PRO A 454 14.89 4.80 -11.71
C PRO A 454 16.31 4.19 -11.63
N ASP A 455 16.44 2.91 -11.99
CA ASP A 455 17.74 2.38 -12.38
C ASP A 455 18.32 3.17 -13.56
N PHE A 456 19.61 2.95 -13.87
CA PHE A 456 20.36 3.83 -14.74
C PHE A 456 19.65 4.08 -16.07
N ASN A 457 19.30 5.35 -16.30
CA ASN A 457 18.56 5.84 -17.46
C ASN A 457 19.41 6.89 -18.17
N LEU A 458 19.94 6.51 -19.34
CA LEU A 458 20.95 7.30 -20.04
C LEU A 458 20.34 8.59 -20.57
N ASP A 459 19.21 8.47 -21.27
CA ASP A 459 18.55 9.62 -21.88
C ASP A 459 18.03 10.59 -20.81
N TYR A 460 17.61 10.08 -19.64
CA TYR A 460 17.20 10.93 -18.53
C TYR A 460 18.38 11.70 -17.89
N LEU A 461 19.52 11.02 -17.68
CA LEU A 461 20.75 11.65 -17.21
C LEU A 461 21.23 12.76 -18.15
N LEU A 462 21.23 12.51 -19.46
CA LEU A 462 21.69 13.48 -20.45
C LEU A 462 20.72 14.65 -20.61
N SER A 463 19.42 14.42 -20.38
CA SER A 463 18.38 15.44 -20.55
C SER A 463 18.16 16.31 -19.32
N THR A 464 18.43 15.81 -18.10
CA THR A 464 18.33 16.60 -16.86
C THR A 464 19.40 16.17 -15.81
N PRO A 465 20.67 16.57 -16.03
CA PRO A 465 21.78 16.23 -15.14
C PRO A 465 21.55 16.65 -13.68
N ALA A 466 20.90 17.79 -13.45
CA ALA A 466 20.63 18.31 -12.11
C ALA A 466 19.85 17.34 -11.21
N ILE A 467 19.02 16.47 -11.79
CA ILE A 467 18.23 15.47 -11.07
C ILE A 467 18.98 14.14 -10.95
N MET A 468 19.72 13.73 -11.98
CA MET A 468 20.30 12.38 -12.08
C MET A 468 21.79 12.28 -11.71
N ALA A 469 22.54 13.39 -11.71
CA ALA A 469 23.99 13.40 -11.52
C ALA A 469 24.47 13.79 -10.11
N SER A 470 23.54 13.92 -9.15
CA SER A 470 23.84 14.39 -7.79
C SER A 470 24.05 13.22 -6.81
N HIS A 471 24.98 13.39 -5.86
CA HIS A 471 25.26 12.47 -4.75
C HIS A 471 25.65 11.05 -5.16
N TRP A 472 26.56 10.93 -6.12
CA TRP A 472 27.12 9.64 -6.56
C TRP A 472 28.30 9.23 -5.66
N LEU A 473 28.39 7.93 -5.40
CA LEU A 473 29.55 7.28 -4.81
C LEU A 473 30.48 6.78 -5.93
N PHE A 474 31.72 7.25 -5.92
CA PHE A 474 32.72 6.88 -6.92
C PHE A 474 33.81 6.00 -6.31
N LYS A 475 34.15 4.89 -6.97
CA LYS A 475 35.24 4.02 -6.52
C LYS A 475 36.58 4.73 -6.72
N ARG A 476 37.40 4.81 -5.65
CA ARG A 476 38.67 5.54 -5.66
C ARG A 476 39.62 5.08 -6.77
N GLU A 477 39.74 3.77 -6.96
CA GLU A 477 40.60 3.18 -7.99
C GLU A 477 40.22 3.65 -9.39
N VAL A 478 38.92 3.80 -9.65
CA VAL A 478 38.41 4.26 -10.95
C VAL A 478 38.64 5.76 -11.13
N LEU A 479 38.48 6.56 -10.07
CA LEU A 479 38.86 7.98 -10.11
C LEU A 479 40.34 8.13 -10.47
N LEU A 480 41.23 7.34 -9.85
CA LEU A 480 42.67 7.36 -10.16
C LEU A 480 42.96 6.88 -11.59
N GLU A 481 42.35 5.77 -12.03
CA GLU A 481 42.52 5.21 -13.37
C GLU A 481 42.12 6.21 -14.46
N LEU A 482 41.00 6.92 -14.26
CA LEU A 482 40.46 7.86 -15.24
C LEU A 482 41.04 9.28 -15.12
N GLY A 483 41.95 9.53 -14.18
CA GLY A 483 42.63 10.82 -14.01
C GLY A 483 41.86 11.88 -13.22
N GLY A 484 40.91 11.46 -12.38
CA GLY A 484 40.15 12.34 -11.48
C GLY A 484 39.16 13.27 -12.18
N PHE A 485 38.66 14.27 -11.45
CA PHE A 485 37.75 15.31 -11.93
C PHE A 485 38.47 16.33 -12.82
N ASP A 486 37.84 16.77 -13.91
CA ASP A 486 38.42 17.72 -14.86
C ASP A 486 38.14 19.17 -14.46
N ASN A 487 39.21 19.94 -14.21
CA ASN A 487 39.14 21.37 -13.88
C ASN A 487 38.48 22.23 -14.97
N ALA A 488 38.44 21.77 -16.22
CA ALA A 488 37.83 22.50 -17.32
C ALA A 488 36.28 22.58 -17.21
N PHE A 489 35.66 21.83 -16.30
CA PHE A 489 34.21 21.72 -16.11
C PHE A 489 33.80 22.04 -14.67
N SER A 490 34.36 23.11 -14.11
CA SER A 490 34.21 23.52 -12.70
C SER A 490 32.76 23.63 -12.18
N GLN A 491 31.76 23.86 -13.05
CA GLN A 491 30.35 23.98 -12.63
C GLN A 491 29.61 22.63 -12.64
N SER A 492 30.19 21.57 -13.23
CA SER A 492 29.56 20.26 -13.42
C SER A 492 30.56 19.11 -13.36
N ILE A 493 31.44 19.14 -12.36
CA ILE A 493 32.56 18.19 -12.22
C ILE A 493 32.10 16.72 -12.12
N GLU A 494 31.01 16.45 -11.40
CA GLU A 494 30.48 15.09 -11.23
C GLU A 494 29.80 14.61 -12.50
N PHE A 495 28.93 15.42 -13.11
CA PHE A 495 28.29 15.08 -14.38
C PHE A 495 29.30 14.81 -15.51
N GLU A 496 30.34 15.64 -15.62
CA GLU A 496 31.45 15.41 -16.55
C GLU A 496 32.09 14.04 -16.34
N PHE A 497 32.41 13.71 -15.08
CA PHE A 497 33.07 12.47 -14.73
C PHE A 497 32.16 11.26 -14.99
N ILE A 498 30.86 11.35 -14.67
CA ILE A 498 29.86 10.31 -14.95
C ILE A 498 29.79 10.03 -16.45
N VAL A 499 29.70 11.06 -17.30
CA VAL A 499 29.66 10.88 -18.75
C VAL A 499 30.96 10.27 -19.27
N ARG A 500 32.12 10.71 -18.77
CA ARG A 500 33.42 10.13 -19.13
C ARG A 500 33.56 8.68 -18.66
N LEU A 501 32.98 8.32 -17.51
CA LEU A 501 32.92 6.96 -16.99
C LEU A 501 32.10 6.06 -17.92
N ILE A 502 30.92 6.52 -18.33
CA ILE A 502 30.05 5.79 -19.28
C ILE A 502 30.77 5.54 -20.60
N GLU A 503 31.46 6.55 -21.14
CA GLU A 503 32.22 6.43 -22.39
C GLU A 503 33.33 5.36 -22.34
N GLN A 504 33.97 5.16 -21.18
CA GLN A 504 35.14 4.30 -21.05
C GLN A 504 34.85 2.93 -20.45
N LYS A 505 33.89 2.83 -19.51
CA LYS A 505 33.54 1.60 -18.79
C LYS A 505 32.16 1.04 -19.18
N GLY A 506 31.33 1.83 -19.86
CA GLY A 506 29.98 1.45 -20.25
C GLY A 506 28.96 1.56 -19.11
N ILE A 507 27.68 1.56 -19.47
CA ILE A 507 26.55 1.72 -18.55
C ILE A 507 26.43 0.57 -17.53
N GLY A 508 26.90 -0.64 -17.88
CA GLY A 508 26.86 -1.81 -16.99
C GLY A 508 27.80 -1.72 -15.78
N SER A 509 28.64 -0.69 -15.71
CA SER A 509 29.50 -0.42 -14.56
C SER A 509 28.85 0.46 -13.48
N ILE A 510 27.60 0.88 -13.68
CA ILE A 510 26.87 1.77 -12.77
C ILE A 510 25.86 0.96 -11.97
N GLY A 511 25.90 1.11 -10.65
CA GLY A 511 24.90 0.59 -9.73
C GLY A 511 23.89 1.66 -9.31
N HIS A 512 22.66 1.23 -9.04
CA HIS A 512 21.66 2.04 -8.35
C HIS A 512 21.36 1.38 -7.01
N LEU A 513 21.49 2.15 -5.93
CA LEU A 513 21.02 1.78 -4.61
C LEU A 513 19.69 2.50 -4.39
N ALA A 514 18.57 1.78 -4.48
CA ALA A 514 17.24 2.34 -4.25
C ALA A 514 16.98 2.61 -2.75
N GLU A 515 17.81 3.45 -2.15
CA GLU A 515 17.78 3.92 -0.78
C GLU A 515 18.07 5.42 -0.75
N PHE A 516 17.43 6.13 0.17
CA PHE A 516 17.64 7.55 0.36
C PHE A 516 19.00 7.82 1.02
N LEU A 517 20.00 8.18 0.22
CA LEU A 517 21.35 8.47 0.71
C LEU A 517 21.41 9.77 1.48
N THR A 518 20.76 10.81 0.94
CA THR A 518 20.85 12.17 1.46
C THR A 518 19.49 12.85 1.59
N ILE A 519 19.47 13.86 2.46
CA ILE A 519 18.41 14.85 2.58
C ILE A 519 19.01 16.19 2.16
N SER A 520 18.65 16.66 0.96
CA SER A 520 19.12 17.89 0.33
C SER A 520 18.00 18.93 0.24
N ASP A 521 18.32 20.17 -0.13
CA ASP A 521 17.30 21.17 -0.45
C ASP A 521 16.76 20.94 -1.87
N ALA A 522 15.51 21.29 -2.13
CA ALA A 522 14.89 21.11 -3.44
C ALA A 522 15.71 21.77 -4.57
N VAL A 523 15.96 21.01 -5.64
CA VAL A 523 16.83 21.43 -6.74
C VAL A 523 16.18 22.58 -7.51
N THR A 524 16.88 23.72 -7.60
CA THR A 524 16.50 24.79 -8.53
C THR A 524 17.13 24.51 -9.89
N LEU A 525 16.31 24.17 -10.90
CA LEU A 525 16.79 23.91 -12.25
C LEU A 525 17.34 25.18 -12.91
N ARG A 526 18.54 25.08 -13.47
CA ARG A 526 19.26 26.17 -14.15
C ARG A 526 20.04 25.62 -15.33
N SER A 527 20.25 26.45 -16.35
CA SER A 527 21.14 26.07 -17.45
C SER A 527 22.58 26.31 -17.04
N ILE A 528 23.39 25.27 -17.03
CA ILE A 528 24.81 25.33 -16.67
C ILE A 528 25.65 25.17 -17.94
N PRO A 529 26.48 26.17 -18.32
CA PRO A 529 27.29 26.11 -19.53
C PRO A 529 28.20 24.88 -19.64
N ASP A 530 28.74 24.42 -18.50
CA ASP A 530 29.59 23.23 -18.48
C ASP A 530 28.82 21.94 -18.79
N GLU A 531 27.54 21.82 -18.42
CA GLU A 531 26.70 20.67 -18.79
C GLU A 531 26.53 20.59 -20.31
N ILE A 532 26.27 21.73 -20.97
CA ILE A 532 26.18 21.82 -22.43
C ILE A 532 27.50 21.37 -23.08
N ARG A 533 28.64 21.86 -22.58
CA ARG A 533 29.96 21.49 -23.08
C ARG A 533 30.26 19.99 -22.88
N VAL A 534 29.83 19.39 -21.76
CA VAL A 534 29.95 17.94 -21.53
C VAL A 534 29.13 17.16 -22.56
N LEU A 535 27.88 17.57 -22.80
CA LEU A 535 26.99 16.93 -23.78
C LEU A 535 27.51 17.06 -25.21
N GLU A 536 27.99 18.25 -25.62
CA GLU A 536 28.60 18.46 -26.94
C GLU A 536 29.84 17.58 -27.14
N ARG A 537 30.72 17.51 -26.12
CA ARG A 537 31.89 16.61 -26.14
C ARG A 537 31.47 15.15 -26.27
N HIS A 538 30.46 14.74 -25.51
CA HIS A 538 29.92 13.38 -25.54
C HIS A 538 29.44 13.01 -26.94
N LEU A 539 28.65 13.87 -27.57
CA LEU A 539 28.13 13.69 -28.92
C LEU A 539 29.26 13.55 -29.95
N VAL A 540 30.28 14.41 -29.89
CA VAL A 540 31.44 14.33 -30.79
C VAL A 540 32.22 13.03 -30.60
N ARG A 541 32.48 12.61 -29.36
CA ARG A 541 33.18 11.34 -29.06
C ARG A 541 32.41 10.10 -29.55
N ARG A 542 31.08 10.19 -29.56
CA ARG A 542 30.19 9.16 -30.10
C ARG A 542 30.09 9.17 -31.63
N GLY A 543 30.74 10.13 -32.31
CA GLY A 543 30.80 10.23 -33.76
C GLY A 543 29.74 11.16 -34.38
N TYR A 544 29.00 11.93 -33.58
CA TYR A 544 27.97 12.84 -34.07
C TYR A 544 28.49 14.28 -34.25
N GLU A 545 29.35 14.48 -35.26
CA GLU A 545 30.03 15.78 -35.49
C GLU A 545 29.09 16.97 -35.73
N ASN A 546 27.88 16.71 -36.25
CA ASN A 546 26.88 17.73 -36.56
C ASN A 546 25.78 17.86 -35.51
N ALA A 547 25.87 17.12 -34.40
CA ALA A 547 24.84 17.15 -33.36
C ALA A 547 24.76 18.52 -32.66
N ARG A 548 23.62 18.78 -32.02
CA ARG A 548 23.36 20.03 -31.29
C ARG A 548 22.69 19.71 -29.97
N VAL A 549 23.03 20.50 -28.96
CA VAL A 549 22.33 20.51 -27.67
C VAL A 549 21.39 21.73 -27.67
N LEU A 550 20.10 21.48 -27.49
CA LEU A 550 19.09 22.52 -27.33
C LEU A 550 18.69 22.61 -25.85
N THR A 551 18.32 23.81 -25.40
CA THR A 551 17.90 24.07 -24.01
C THR A 551 16.45 24.57 -24.02
N PRO A 552 15.44 23.66 -24.08
CA PRO A 552 14.03 24.05 -24.14
C PRO A 552 13.54 24.79 -22.88
N ALA A 553 14.16 24.53 -21.73
CA ALA A 553 13.89 25.18 -20.45
C ALA A 553 15.14 25.10 -19.56
N PRO A 554 15.25 25.91 -18.50
CA PRO A 554 16.38 25.85 -17.59
C PRO A 554 16.61 24.45 -17.01
N GLY A 555 17.83 23.93 -17.11
CA GLY A 555 18.18 22.59 -16.62
C GLY A 555 17.69 21.42 -17.48
N HIS A 556 16.96 21.70 -18.56
CA HIS A 556 16.51 20.69 -19.53
C HIS A 556 17.34 20.78 -20.80
N TYR A 557 17.86 19.64 -21.25
CA TYR A 557 18.65 19.52 -22.45
C TYR A 557 18.01 18.54 -23.41
N ARG A 558 18.02 18.91 -24.68
CA ARG A 558 17.54 18.07 -25.78
C ARG A 558 18.67 17.83 -26.75
N LEU A 559 19.02 16.57 -26.94
CA LEU A 559 20.10 16.16 -27.83
C LEU A 559 19.52 15.92 -29.23
N VAL A 560 19.97 16.71 -30.21
CA VAL A 560 19.62 16.54 -31.62
C VAL A 560 20.85 15.99 -32.35
N TYR A 561 20.82 14.70 -32.69
CA TYR A 561 21.97 13.96 -33.23
C TYR A 561 22.33 14.36 -34.67
N ASN A 562 21.37 14.94 -35.43
CA ASN A 562 21.55 15.38 -36.82
C ASN A 562 22.19 14.31 -37.73
N HIS A 563 21.57 13.13 -37.77
CA HIS A 563 21.97 12.03 -38.66
C HIS A 563 22.00 12.49 -40.13
N ALA A 564 23.04 12.09 -40.85
CA ALA A 564 23.19 12.43 -42.28
C ALA A 564 22.23 11.61 -43.15
N GLU A 565 21.94 10.38 -42.74
CA GLU A 565 21.08 9.46 -43.45
C GLU A 565 19.61 9.83 -43.26
N LYS A 566 18.82 9.61 -44.31
CA LYS A 566 17.37 9.76 -44.30
C LYS A 566 16.76 8.42 -44.70
N PRO A 567 16.67 7.45 -43.78
CA PRO A 567 16.24 6.09 -44.08
C PRO A 567 14.76 6.01 -44.50
N LEU A 568 14.39 4.96 -45.22
CA LEU A 568 12.99 4.75 -45.57
C LEU A 568 12.23 4.24 -44.33
N VAL A 569 11.08 4.84 -44.01
CA VAL A 569 10.19 4.38 -42.93
C VAL A 569 8.93 3.74 -43.52
N SER A 570 8.61 2.52 -43.12
CA SER A 570 7.32 1.88 -43.44
C SER A 570 6.32 2.17 -42.33
N ILE A 571 5.36 3.07 -42.59
CA ILE A 571 4.28 3.38 -41.66
C ILE A 571 3.15 2.38 -41.87
N ILE A 572 2.79 1.66 -40.82
CA ILE A 572 1.81 0.58 -40.82
C ILE A 572 0.58 1.02 -40.03
N ILE A 573 -0.59 1.01 -40.68
CA ILE A 573 -1.88 1.33 -40.06
C ILE A 573 -2.81 0.13 -40.20
N PRO A 574 -3.19 -0.57 -39.10
CA PRO A 574 -4.28 -1.53 -39.14
C PRO A 574 -5.59 -0.77 -39.32
N ALA A 575 -6.39 -1.17 -40.30
CA ALA A 575 -7.69 -0.56 -40.60
C ALA A 575 -8.83 -1.52 -40.23
N LYS A 576 -9.88 -0.99 -39.59
CA LYS A 576 -11.17 -1.66 -39.38
C LYS A 576 -12.27 -0.61 -39.40
N ASP A 577 -13.50 -1.05 -39.66
CA ASP A 577 -14.69 -0.22 -39.75
C ASP A 577 -14.66 0.99 -38.81
N LYS A 578 -14.59 2.19 -39.41
CA LYS A 578 -14.71 3.56 -38.85
C LYS A 578 -14.04 4.54 -39.83
N LEU A 579 -14.62 4.64 -41.03
CA LEU A 579 -14.04 5.41 -42.13
C LEU A 579 -13.68 6.85 -41.75
N SER A 580 -14.52 7.56 -40.99
CA SER A 580 -14.27 8.95 -40.60
C SER A 580 -12.97 9.12 -39.80
N VAL A 581 -12.72 8.21 -38.86
CA VAL A 581 -11.55 8.24 -37.98
C VAL A 581 -10.30 7.85 -38.76
N LEU A 582 -10.36 6.75 -39.51
CA LEU A 582 -9.25 6.29 -40.35
C LEU A 582 -8.87 7.33 -41.42
N ALA A 583 -9.85 7.94 -42.08
CA ALA A 583 -9.61 8.97 -43.08
C ALA A 583 -8.98 10.22 -42.48
N SER A 584 -9.42 10.64 -41.29
CA SER A 584 -8.80 11.75 -40.55
C SER A 584 -7.34 11.44 -40.20
N SER A 585 -7.08 10.23 -39.71
CA SER A 585 -5.73 9.76 -39.38
C SER A 585 -4.80 9.82 -40.59
N VAL A 586 -5.17 9.16 -41.69
CA VAL A 586 -4.39 9.13 -42.92
C VAL A 586 -4.20 10.53 -43.50
N THR A 587 -5.24 11.35 -43.53
CA THR A 587 -5.16 12.73 -44.04
C THR A 587 -4.18 13.56 -43.22
N SER A 588 -4.29 13.53 -41.89
CA SER A 588 -3.39 14.27 -41.01
C SER A 588 -1.93 13.83 -41.17
N LEU A 589 -1.69 12.53 -41.36
CA LEU A 589 -0.37 11.98 -41.63
C LEU A 589 0.19 12.51 -42.95
N LEU A 590 -0.57 12.44 -44.05
CA LEU A 590 -0.12 12.86 -45.38
C LEU A 590 0.11 14.38 -45.45
N GLU A 591 -0.77 15.17 -44.83
CA GLU A 591 -0.73 16.64 -44.91
C GLU A 591 0.33 17.26 -44.00
N LYS A 592 0.47 16.75 -42.77
CA LYS A 592 1.28 17.41 -41.74
C LYS A 592 2.69 16.85 -41.61
N THR A 593 2.94 15.59 -41.97
CA THR A 593 4.26 14.98 -41.79
C THR A 593 5.31 15.63 -42.69
N LYS A 594 6.33 16.22 -42.07
CA LYS A 594 7.42 16.91 -42.77
C LYS A 594 8.39 15.93 -43.43
N TYR A 595 8.72 14.84 -42.75
CA TYR A 595 9.60 13.79 -43.26
C TYR A 595 9.00 13.14 -44.52
N ARG A 596 9.74 13.13 -45.63
CA ARG A 596 9.21 12.69 -46.94
C ARG A 596 9.65 11.29 -47.38
N ASN A 597 10.62 10.66 -46.72
CA ASN A 597 11.09 9.34 -47.11
C ASN A 597 10.36 8.24 -46.32
N TYR A 598 9.05 8.13 -46.51
CA TYR A 598 8.25 7.05 -45.92
C TYR A 598 7.34 6.41 -46.96
N GLU A 599 6.97 5.16 -46.75
CA GLU A 599 5.83 4.51 -47.40
C GLU A 599 4.71 4.27 -46.39
N LEU A 600 3.47 4.15 -46.87
CA LEU A 600 2.29 3.91 -46.06
C LEU A 600 1.68 2.56 -46.44
N ILE A 601 1.60 1.66 -45.47
CA ILE A 601 1.03 0.33 -45.58
C ILE A 601 -0.21 0.30 -44.70
N ILE A 602 -1.38 0.20 -45.33
CA ILE A 602 -2.64 0.05 -44.61
C ILE A 602 -3.07 -1.41 -44.78
N VAL A 603 -3.41 -2.05 -43.67
CA VAL A 603 -3.88 -3.43 -43.71
C VAL A 603 -5.27 -3.51 -43.10
N ASP A 604 -6.27 -3.73 -43.96
CA ASP A 604 -7.64 -3.96 -43.53
C ASP A 604 -7.77 -5.35 -42.90
N HIS A 605 -8.33 -5.43 -41.69
CA HIS A 605 -8.45 -6.68 -40.94
C HIS A 605 -9.90 -7.09 -40.69
N GLY A 606 -10.70 -6.98 -41.74
CA GLY A 606 -12.05 -7.48 -41.79
C GLY A 606 -13.12 -6.40 -41.69
N SER A 607 -12.91 -5.25 -42.34
CA SER A 607 -13.98 -4.27 -42.52
C SER A 607 -15.23 -4.92 -43.14
N GLN A 608 -16.39 -4.64 -42.56
CA GLN A 608 -17.70 -5.01 -43.07
C GLN A 608 -18.34 -3.88 -43.86
N ASN A 609 -17.99 -2.62 -43.55
CA ASN A 609 -18.56 -1.46 -44.22
C ASN A 609 -17.99 -1.30 -45.64
N ASN A 610 -18.89 -1.35 -46.63
CA ASN A 610 -18.54 -1.19 -48.04
C ASN A 610 -17.91 0.19 -48.36
N GLU A 611 -18.31 1.26 -47.67
CA GLU A 611 -17.71 2.58 -47.85
C GLU A 611 -16.23 2.59 -47.46
N THR A 612 -15.86 1.86 -46.41
CA THR A 612 -14.46 1.75 -45.97
C THR A 612 -13.62 1.04 -47.02
N LYS A 613 -14.13 -0.08 -47.58
CA LYS A 613 -13.45 -0.82 -48.66
C LYS A 613 -13.27 0.04 -49.92
N VAL A 614 -14.32 0.72 -50.35
CA VAL A 614 -14.27 1.61 -51.53
C VAL A 614 -13.26 2.74 -51.32
N TRP A 615 -13.22 3.33 -50.11
CA TRP A 615 -12.27 4.38 -49.79
C TRP A 615 -10.82 3.87 -49.80
N LEU A 616 -10.56 2.70 -49.20
CA LEU A 616 -9.24 2.06 -49.20
C LEU A 616 -8.75 1.77 -50.64
N ASP A 617 -9.60 1.21 -51.49
CA ASP A 617 -9.29 0.98 -52.91
C ASP A 617 -9.03 2.28 -53.69
N GLY A 618 -9.71 3.37 -53.31
CA GLY A 618 -9.47 4.71 -53.84
C GLY A 618 -8.13 5.27 -53.38
N LEU A 619 -7.81 5.12 -52.09
CA LEU A 619 -6.58 5.62 -51.47
C LEU A 619 -5.33 4.98 -52.07
N ALA A 620 -5.36 3.67 -52.35
CA ALA A 620 -4.28 2.95 -53.04
C ALA A 620 -3.96 3.53 -54.44
N LYS A 621 -4.89 4.28 -55.05
CA LYS A 621 -4.70 4.90 -56.37
C LYS A 621 -4.18 6.34 -56.29
N VAL A 622 -4.20 6.97 -55.11
CA VAL A 622 -3.77 8.37 -54.92
C VAL A 622 -2.27 8.50 -55.16
N ASP A 623 -1.48 7.60 -54.56
CA ASP A 623 -0.03 7.51 -54.76
C ASP A 623 0.40 6.04 -54.70
N PRO A 624 0.26 5.28 -55.80
CA PRO A 624 0.50 3.84 -55.82
C PRO A 624 1.96 3.44 -55.54
N HIS A 625 2.89 4.37 -55.66
CA HIS A 625 4.30 4.14 -55.39
C HIS A 625 4.62 4.21 -53.90
N ARG A 626 3.80 4.92 -53.13
CA ARG A 626 4.01 5.19 -51.71
C ARG A 626 2.97 4.58 -50.80
N ILE A 627 1.74 4.42 -51.26
CA ILE A 627 0.60 3.95 -50.47
C ILE A 627 0.18 2.58 -50.98
N ARG A 628 0.20 1.58 -50.08
CA ARG A 628 -0.20 0.20 -50.37
C ARG A 628 -1.26 -0.24 -49.38
N VAL A 629 -2.29 -0.90 -49.90
CA VAL A 629 -3.39 -1.45 -49.11
C VAL A 629 -3.38 -2.97 -49.24
N PHE A 630 -3.43 -3.67 -48.11
CA PHE A 630 -3.55 -5.12 -48.03
C PHE A 630 -4.81 -5.50 -47.25
N TYR A 631 -5.27 -6.73 -47.45
CA TYR A 631 -6.42 -7.29 -46.77
C TYR A 631 -5.96 -8.54 -46.00
N ALA A 632 -6.07 -8.50 -44.68
CA ALA A 632 -5.70 -9.61 -43.82
C ALA A 632 -6.76 -10.73 -43.84
N PRO A 633 -6.37 -11.97 -43.51
CA PRO A 633 -7.33 -13.07 -43.33
C PRO A 633 -8.37 -12.75 -42.25
N GLU A 634 -9.56 -13.31 -42.41
CA GLU A 634 -10.63 -13.17 -41.42
C GLU A 634 -10.19 -13.69 -40.05
N GLY A 635 -10.45 -12.91 -38.99
CA GLY A 635 -10.07 -13.25 -37.61
C GLY A 635 -8.65 -12.86 -37.20
N ALA A 636 -7.86 -12.20 -38.06
CA ALA A 636 -6.55 -11.68 -37.68
C ALA A 636 -6.64 -10.64 -36.54
N THR A 637 -5.74 -10.75 -35.56
CA THR A 637 -5.61 -9.76 -34.48
C THR A 637 -4.89 -8.51 -34.97
N GLU A 638 -5.01 -7.38 -34.26
CA GLU A 638 -4.30 -6.14 -34.63
C GLU A 638 -2.77 -6.35 -34.68
N PHE A 639 -2.21 -7.09 -33.72
CA PHE A 639 -0.78 -7.43 -33.72
C PHE A 639 -0.39 -8.38 -34.85
N GLY A 640 -1.26 -9.32 -35.23
CA GLY A 640 -0.98 -10.19 -36.38
C GLY A 640 -1.06 -9.47 -37.71
N VAL A 641 -1.90 -8.45 -37.81
CA VAL A 641 -1.94 -7.53 -38.95
C VAL A 641 -0.62 -6.77 -39.09
N ASN A 642 -0.04 -6.33 -37.97
CA ASN A 642 1.27 -5.71 -37.95
C ASN A 642 2.40 -6.67 -38.40
N ASN A 643 2.36 -7.94 -37.97
CA ASN A 643 3.28 -8.98 -38.44
C ASN A 643 3.15 -9.25 -39.95
N LEU A 644 1.92 -9.26 -40.49
CA LEU A 644 1.70 -9.41 -41.92
C LEU A 644 2.26 -8.23 -42.71
N ALA A 645 2.06 -7.00 -42.21
CA ALA A 645 2.56 -5.78 -42.84
C ALA A 645 4.09 -5.75 -42.91
N PHE A 646 4.79 -6.28 -41.90
CA PHE A 646 6.25 -6.39 -41.87
C PHE A 646 6.81 -7.10 -43.12
N SER A 647 6.18 -8.19 -43.58
CA SER A 647 6.64 -8.92 -44.77
C SER A 647 6.57 -8.09 -46.05
N ALA A 648 5.66 -7.12 -46.11
CA ALA A 648 5.50 -6.22 -47.24
C ALA A 648 6.34 -4.95 -47.12
N ALA A 649 6.83 -4.61 -45.94
CA ALA A 649 7.56 -3.38 -45.65
C ALA A 649 8.93 -3.33 -46.31
N ASN A 650 9.29 -2.20 -46.92
CA ASN A 650 10.58 -1.95 -47.57
C ASN A 650 11.50 -1.02 -46.77
N GLY A 651 10.98 -0.35 -45.75
CA GLY A 651 11.73 0.59 -44.92
C GLY A 651 12.74 -0.09 -44.01
N ASP A 652 13.79 0.64 -43.66
CA ASP A 652 14.78 0.24 -42.65
C ASP A 652 14.16 0.26 -41.23
N TYR A 653 13.10 1.06 -41.06
CA TYR A 653 12.34 1.20 -39.83
C TYR A 653 10.85 0.97 -40.08
N LEU A 654 10.20 0.36 -39.10
CA LEU A 654 8.76 0.11 -39.08
C LEU A 654 8.11 1.05 -38.07
N LEU A 655 7.09 1.79 -38.47
CA LEU A 655 6.28 2.59 -37.57
C LEU A 655 4.88 1.99 -37.47
N PHE A 656 4.53 1.42 -36.32
CA PHE A 656 3.17 1.01 -36.01
C PHE A 656 2.36 2.21 -35.53
N LEU A 657 1.25 2.49 -36.20
CA LEU A 657 0.39 3.63 -35.92
C LEU A 657 -1.08 3.20 -35.92
N LYS A 658 -1.81 3.43 -34.82
CA LYS A 658 -3.24 3.09 -34.75
C LYS A 658 -4.09 3.95 -35.68
N SER A 659 -5.20 3.38 -36.18
CA SER A 659 -6.17 4.05 -37.04
C SER A 659 -6.86 5.26 -36.41
N GLU A 660 -6.86 5.35 -35.08
CA GLU A 660 -7.49 6.42 -34.29
C GLU A 660 -6.54 7.55 -33.91
N THR A 661 -5.39 7.64 -34.58
CA THR A 661 -4.39 8.67 -34.31
C THR A 661 -4.55 9.88 -35.23
N ALA A 662 -4.13 11.06 -34.77
CA ALA A 662 -4.02 12.25 -35.60
C ALA A 662 -2.70 12.95 -35.36
N ILE A 663 -2.02 13.29 -36.46
CA ILE A 663 -0.76 14.02 -36.42
C ILE A 663 -1.06 15.50 -36.16
N ILE A 664 -0.35 16.09 -35.20
CA ILE A 664 -0.53 17.50 -34.81
C ILE A 664 0.76 18.32 -34.88
N GLN A 665 1.92 17.68 -35.03
CA GLN A 665 3.22 18.32 -35.19
C GLN A 665 3.88 17.86 -36.48
N ALA A 666 4.55 18.75 -37.20
CA ALA A 666 5.14 18.42 -38.50
C ALA A 666 6.39 17.53 -38.37
N GLU A 667 7.21 17.81 -37.35
CA GLU A 667 8.50 17.18 -37.06
C GLU A 667 8.41 15.89 -36.23
N TRP A 668 7.22 15.38 -35.91
CA TRP A 668 7.03 14.23 -35.01
C TRP A 668 7.89 13.01 -35.41
N LEU A 669 7.89 12.64 -36.70
CA LEU A 669 8.66 11.51 -37.20
C LEU A 669 10.16 11.81 -37.24
N ASP A 670 10.57 13.05 -37.54
CA ASP A 670 11.96 13.48 -37.43
C ASP A 670 12.47 13.33 -35.98
N ASN A 671 11.62 13.65 -34.99
CA ASN A 671 11.95 13.52 -33.57
C ASN A 671 12.06 12.06 -33.13
N MET A 672 11.25 11.15 -33.66
CA MET A 672 11.43 9.71 -33.40
C MET A 672 12.69 9.16 -34.10
N LEU A 673 12.95 9.60 -35.34
CA LEU A 673 14.14 9.24 -36.11
C LEU A 673 15.44 9.75 -35.48
N ASN A 674 15.39 10.83 -34.70
CA ASN A 674 16.51 11.35 -33.94
C ASN A 674 17.11 10.29 -32.99
N HIS A 675 16.26 9.51 -32.31
CA HIS A 675 16.71 8.51 -31.33
C HIS A 675 16.90 7.12 -31.95
N ILE A 676 16.00 6.65 -32.81
CA ILE A 676 16.05 5.25 -33.31
C ILE A 676 17.31 4.93 -34.12
N GLN A 677 17.91 5.93 -34.76
CA GLN A 677 19.14 5.77 -35.56
C GLN A 677 20.39 5.58 -34.70
N ARG A 678 20.29 5.72 -33.36
CA ARG A 678 21.36 5.35 -32.45
C ARG A 678 21.54 3.83 -32.44
N PRO A 679 22.79 3.31 -32.44
CA PRO A 679 23.04 1.87 -32.46
C PRO A 679 22.35 1.11 -31.31
N GLU A 680 22.41 1.65 -30.09
CA GLU A 680 21.88 1.05 -28.87
C GLU A 680 20.35 1.15 -28.70
N VAL A 681 19.66 1.98 -29.51
CA VAL A 681 18.20 2.17 -29.40
C VAL A 681 17.49 1.21 -30.34
N GLY A 682 16.59 0.39 -29.82
CA GLY A 682 15.82 -0.59 -30.59
C GLY A 682 14.42 -0.08 -30.95
N ILE A 683 13.79 0.64 -30.03
CA ILE A 683 12.39 1.09 -30.12
C ILE A 683 12.30 2.56 -29.69
N VAL A 684 11.44 3.33 -30.35
CA VAL A 684 11.09 4.71 -29.97
C VAL A 684 9.57 4.89 -29.88
N GLY A 685 9.10 5.51 -28.80
CA GLY A 685 7.69 5.85 -28.56
C GLY A 685 7.42 7.35 -28.53
N ALA A 686 6.21 7.75 -28.94
CA ALA A 686 5.73 9.13 -28.91
C ALA A 686 4.92 9.44 -27.61
N LYS A 687 4.80 10.72 -27.26
CA LYS A 687 3.82 11.21 -26.28
C LYS A 687 2.43 11.17 -26.91
N LEU A 688 1.50 10.44 -26.29
CA LEU A 688 0.11 10.37 -26.74
C LEU A 688 -0.77 11.24 -25.86
N ILE A 689 -1.65 12.01 -26.48
CA ILE A 689 -2.61 12.87 -25.79
C ILE A 689 -4.03 12.63 -26.28
N TYR A 690 -5.00 12.90 -25.42
CA TYR A 690 -6.41 13.02 -25.78
C TYR A 690 -6.69 14.39 -26.40
N SER A 691 -7.88 14.55 -26.99
CA SER A 691 -8.28 15.82 -27.62
C SER A 691 -8.52 16.97 -26.63
N ASP A 692 -8.74 16.65 -25.35
CA ASP A 692 -8.87 17.61 -24.25
C ASP A 692 -7.51 18.13 -23.75
N GLY A 693 -6.39 17.64 -24.31
CA GLY A 693 -5.04 18.02 -23.89
C GLY A 693 -4.52 17.27 -22.67
N SER A 694 -5.20 16.23 -22.21
CA SER A 694 -4.68 15.32 -21.20
C SER A 694 -3.76 14.25 -21.80
N VAL A 695 -2.76 13.82 -21.02
CA VAL A 695 -1.82 12.77 -21.39
C VAL A 695 -2.54 11.43 -21.37
N GLN A 696 -2.44 10.70 -22.47
CA GLN A 696 -2.86 9.31 -22.55
C GLN A 696 -1.71 8.35 -22.30
N HIS A 697 -0.53 8.64 -22.84
CA HIS A 697 0.64 7.77 -22.72
C HIS A 697 1.94 8.59 -22.72
N ALA A 698 2.80 8.28 -21.74
CA ALA A 698 4.13 8.85 -21.60
C ALA A 698 5.08 7.82 -20.94
N GLY A 699 5.26 6.67 -21.59
CA GLY A 699 5.91 5.50 -21.00
C GLY A 699 4.94 4.57 -20.26
N MET A 700 5.36 3.32 -20.05
CA MET A 700 4.67 2.34 -19.21
C MET A 700 5.60 1.87 -18.09
N ILE A 701 5.01 1.54 -16.95
CA ILE A 701 5.68 0.94 -15.79
C ILE A 701 5.17 -0.48 -15.63
N LEU A 702 6.07 -1.45 -15.52
CA LEU A 702 5.72 -2.84 -15.23
C LEU A 702 5.35 -3.02 -13.75
N GLY A 703 4.44 -3.95 -13.49
CA GLY A 703 3.98 -4.26 -12.13
C GLY A 703 2.95 -3.28 -11.58
N LEU A 704 2.87 -2.06 -12.14
CA LEU A 704 1.89 -1.05 -11.75
C LEU A 704 0.48 -1.51 -12.11
N ARG A 705 -0.40 -1.66 -11.10
CA ARG A 705 -1.81 -2.06 -11.22
C ARG A 705 -2.06 -3.31 -12.08
N GLY A 706 -1.07 -4.20 -12.20
CA GLY A 706 -1.09 -5.38 -13.08
C GLY A 706 0.29 -5.67 -13.68
N PRO A 707 0.39 -6.37 -14.83
CA PRO A 707 1.67 -6.62 -15.49
C PRO A 707 2.36 -5.34 -15.97
N ALA A 708 1.61 -4.36 -16.46
CA ALA A 708 2.10 -3.05 -16.86
C ALA A 708 0.95 -2.05 -17.00
N ASP A 709 1.21 -0.77 -16.69
CA ASP A 709 0.24 0.31 -16.79
C ASP A 709 0.93 1.69 -17.02
N ILE A 710 0.15 2.74 -17.23
CA ILE A 710 0.59 4.09 -17.61
C ILE A 710 0.50 5.02 -16.39
N PRO A 711 1.63 5.55 -15.87
CA PRO A 711 1.65 6.29 -14.62
C PRO A 711 1.16 7.75 -14.76
N PHE A 712 1.23 8.34 -15.95
CA PHE A 712 0.90 9.76 -16.20
C PHE A 712 -0.48 9.96 -16.88
N ALA A 713 -1.30 8.91 -16.96
CA ALA A 713 -2.60 9.01 -17.61
C ALA A 713 -3.48 10.07 -16.90
N GLY A 714 -4.06 11.00 -17.67
CA GLY A 714 -4.92 12.08 -17.15
C GLY A 714 -4.17 13.34 -16.70
N GLU A 715 -2.84 13.36 -16.71
CA GLU A 715 -2.06 14.58 -16.46
C GLU A 715 -2.22 15.61 -17.59
N SER A 716 -1.95 16.88 -17.32
CA SER A 716 -1.94 17.90 -18.38
C SER A 716 -0.78 17.67 -19.34
N VAL A 717 -0.97 17.92 -20.64
CA VAL A 717 0.14 17.92 -21.62
C VAL A 717 1.27 18.89 -21.23
N ASN A 718 0.96 19.95 -20.47
CA ASN A 718 1.91 20.96 -19.99
C ASN A 718 2.50 20.64 -18.61
N SER A 719 2.08 19.56 -17.95
CA SER A 719 2.67 19.09 -16.70
C SER A 719 4.14 18.72 -16.95
N SER A 720 5.03 19.10 -16.04
CA SER A 720 6.39 18.53 -16.02
C SER A 720 6.40 17.08 -15.52
N GLY A 721 5.36 16.67 -14.80
CA GLY A 721 5.24 15.36 -14.18
C GLY A 721 6.24 15.15 -13.05
N TYR A 722 6.10 14.03 -12.35
CA TYR A 722 7.03 13.61 -11.31
C TYR A 722 8.49 13.65 -11.81
N MET A 723 9.34 14.41 -11.11
CA MET A 723 10.75 14.62 -11.45
C MET A 723 11.00 15.09 -12.90
N GLU A 724 10.15 15.94 -13.46
CA GLU A 724 10.28 16.48 -14.84
C GLU A 724 10.19 15.42 -15.96
N ARG A 725 9.73 14.21 -15.64
CA ARG A 725 9.70 13.06 -16.55
C ARG A 725 8.78 13.26 -17.77
N LEU A 726 7.82 14.17 -17.76
CA LEU A 726 6.92 14.41 -18.91
C LEU A 726 7.49 15.34 -19.99
N VAL A 727 8.65 15.96 -19.74
CA VAL A 727 9.22 17.00 -20.60
C VAL A 727 10.66 16.71 -21.08
N VAL A 728 11.22 15.56 -20.69
CA VAL A 728 12.56 15.09 -21.10
C VAL A 728 12.54 13.68 -21.71
N ASP A 729 13.53 13.37 -22.57
CA ASP A 729 13.71 12.03 -23.15
C ASP A 729 14.09 11.00 -22.07
N GLN A 730 13.57 9.78 -22.19
CA GLN A 730 13.79 8.72 -21.19
C GLN A 730 13.79 7.32 -21.77
N ASP A 731 14.55 6.43 -21.13
CA ASP A 731 14.54 4.99 -21.38
C ASP A 731 13.46 4.30 -20.52
N TYR A 732 12.31 3.95 -21.11
CA TYR A 732 11.28 3.16 -20.42
C TYR A 732 11.39 1.69 -20.78
N THR A 733 10.90 0.80 -19.91
CA THR A 733 10.91 -0.64 -20.19
C THR A 733 9.88 -1.03 -21.25
N ALA A 734 8.75 -0.32 -21.34
CA ALA A 734 7.76 -0.51 -22.39
C ALA A 734 7.05 0.80 -22.78
N ILE A 735 6.58 0.84 -24.02
CA ILE A 735 5.79 1.96 -24.59
C ILE A 735 4.58 1.44 -25.38
N SER A 736 3.62 2.32 -25.66
CA SER A 736 2.37 1.99 -26.36
C SER A 736 2.60 1.63 -27.84
N ALA A 737 1.91 0.60 -28.34
CA ALA A 737 1.90 0.29 -29.79
C ALA A 737 1.08 1.29 -30.63
N ALA A 738 0.38 2.25 -30.03
CA ALA A 738 -0.41 3.22 -30.78
C ALA A 738 0.44 4.16 -31.65
N CYS A 739 1.70 4.40 -31.27
CA CYS A 739 2.70 5.06 -32.10
C CYS A 739 4.11 4.60 -31.67
N MET A 740 4.63 3.58 -32.36
CA MET A 740 5.87 2.89 -32.02
C MET A 740 6.75 2.74 -33.27
N LEU A 741 7.99 3.22 -33.19
CA LEU A 741 9.01 3.05 -34.24
C LEU A 741 10.01 1.99 -33.80
N ILE A 742 10.29 1.00 -34.64
CA ILE A 742 11.26 -0.07 -34.38
C ILE A 742 12.16 -0.30 -35.59
N LYS A 743 13.42 -0.68 -35.34
CA LYS A 743 14.34 -1.16 -36.40
C LYS A 743 13.76 -2.42 -37.04
N LYS A 744 13.65 -2.44 -38.38
CA LYS A 744 13.09 -3.61 -39.09
C LYS A 744 13.90 -4.88 -38.84
N ALA A 745 15.23 -4.78 -38.88
CA ALA A 745 16.12 -5.91 -38.58
C ALA A 745 15.91 -6.46 -37.17
N LEU A 746 15.78 -5.58 -36.17
CA LEU A 746 15.51 -5.99 -34.80
C LEU A 746 14.15 -6.70 -34.66
N PHE A 747 13.11 -6.16 -35.31
CA PHE A 747 11.77 -6.78 -35.28
C PHE A 747 11.80 -8.21 -35.83
N ASP A 748 12.56 -8.46 -36.89
CA ASP A 748 12.79 -9.80 -37.44
C ASP A 748 13.57 -10.70 -36.47
N ASP A 749 14.68 -10.19 -35.94
CA ASP A 749 15.59 -10.91 -35.04
C ASP A 749 14.90 -11.38 -33.74
N ILE A 750 13.96 -10.59 -33.20
CA ILE A 750 13.20 -10.93 -31.98
C ILE A 750 11.87 -11.64 -32.26
N GLY A 751 11.57 -11.96 -33.53
CA GLY A 751 10.40 -12.72 -33.94
C GLY A 751 9.06 -11.96 -33.89
N GLY A 752 9.10 -10.62 -33.95
CA GLY A 752 7.92 -9.77 -33.99
C GLY A 752 6.94 -9.92 -32.81
N PHE A 753 5.68 -9.57 -33.04
CA PHE A 753 4.63 -9.70 -32.03
C PHE A 753 4.22 -11.17 -31.84
N ASP A 754 4.14 -11.63 -30.59
CA ASP A 754 3.56 -12.95 -30.26
C ASP A 754 2.02 -12.83 -30.18
N GLU A 755 1.38 -12.79 -31.34
CA GLU A 755 -0.08 -12.64 -31.46
C GLU A 755 -0.88 -13.83 -30.90
N GLN A 756 -0.23 -14.99 -30.73
CA GLN A 756 -0.87 -16.19 -30.17
C GLN A 756 -1.02 -16.05 -28.66
N GLN A 757 0.01 -15.51 -28.00
CA GLN A 757 0.00 -15.31 -26.56
C GLN A 757 -0.57 -13.96 -26.13
N PHE A 758 -0.30 -12.89 -26.90
CA PHE A 758 -0.54 -11.49 -26.54
C PHE A 758 -1.22 -10.71 -27.67
N GLY A 759 -2.24 -11.31 -28.31
CA GLY A 759 -2.95 -10.74 -29.45
C GLY A 759 -3.84 -9.54 -29.15
N THR A 760 -4.08 -9.21 -27.87
CA THR A 760 -5.04 -8.15 -27.49
C THR A 760 -4.43 -7.01 -26.67
N ALA A 761 -3.81 -7.26 -25.53
CA ALA A 761 -3.48 -6.22 -24.55
C ALA A 761 -1.98 -5.99 -24.35
N TYR A 762 -1.16 -7.05 -24.37
CA TYR A 762 0.23 -6.98 -23.93
C TYR A 762 1.28 -7.21 -25.02
N GLY A 763 0.89 -7.29 -26.31
CA GLY A 763 1.82 -7.55 -27.41
C GLY A 763 2.95 -6.51 -27.52
N ASN A 764 2.66 -5.24 -27.25
CA ASN A 764 3.65 -4.17 -27.20
C ASN A 764 4.63 -4.30 -26.03
N VAL A 765 4.16 -4.75 -24.87
CA VAL A 765 4.99 -4.95 -23.68
C VAL A 765 5.94 -6.11 -23.90
N ASP A 766 5.43 -7.25 -24.41
CA ASP A 766 6.26 -8.41 -24.78
C ASP A 766 7.34 -8.05 -25.80
N LEU A 767 7.00 -7.27 -26.83
CA LEU A 767 7.97 -6.82 -27.84
C LEU A 767 9.07 -5.93 -27.25
N CYS A 768 8.71 -4.97 -26.38
CA CYS A 768 9.70 -4.11 -25.72
C CYS A 768 10.62 -4.91 -24.80
N LEU A 769 10.08 -5.91 -24.09
CA LEU A 769 10.85 -6.79 -23.23
C LEU A 769 11.81 -7.68 -24.02
N LYS A 770 11.39 -8.24 -25.16
CA LYS A 770 12.28 -8.97 -26.08
C LYS A 770 13.42 -8.09 -26.61
N ALA A 771 13.11 -6.84 -27.00
CA ALA A 771 14.13 -5.90 -27.44
C ALA A 771 15.14 -5.59 -26.32
N ARG A 772 14.67 -5.47 -25.07
CA ARG A 772 15.52 -5.30 -23.89
C ARG A 772 16.41 -6.52 -23.63
N GLU A 773 15.88 -7.74 -23.72
CA GLU A 773 16.69 -8.97 -23.60
C GLU A 773 17.79 -9.05 -24.67
N ALA A 774 17.51 -8.51 -25.86
CA ALA A 774 18.50 -8.37 -26.95
C ALA A 774 19.51 -7.23 -26.73
N GLY A 775 19.43 -6.50 -25.60
CA GLY A 775 20.38 -5.45 -25.22
C GLY A 775 20.05 -4.06 -25.75
N TYR A 776 18.86 -3.83 -26.30
CA TYR A 776 18.45 -2.53 -26.85
C TYR A 776 17.67 -1.68 -25.83
N LEU A 777 17.82 -0.36 -25.97
CA LEU A 777 17.02 0.64 -25.26
C LEU A 777 15.68 0.88 -25.96
N THR A 778 14.65 1.14 -25.15
CA THR A 778 13.36 1.66 -25.61
C THR A 778 13.23 3.10 -25.14
N VAL A 779 13.36 4.04 -26.09
CA VAL A 779 13.36 5.48 -25.77
C VAL A 779 11.96 6.05 -25.97
N TRP A 780 11.46 6.79 -25.00
CA TRP A 780 10.30 7.64 -25.15
C TRP A 780 10.74 9.09 -25.29
N THR A 781 10.17 9.80 -26.27
CA THR A 781 10.46 11.23 -26.48
C THR A 781 9.22 12.11 -26.30
N PRO A 782 9.29 13.17 -25.46
CA PRO A 782 8.21 14.13 -25.31
C PRO A 782 8.05 15.04 -26.53
N TYR A 783 9.03 15.04 -27.45
CA TYR A 783 9.07 15.94 -28.61
C TYR A 783 8.29 15.41 -29.83
N ALA A 784 7.86 14.14 -29.81
CA ALA A 784 6.92 13.60 -30.79
C ALA A 784 5.53 13.50 -30.13
N ILE A 785 4.62 14.42 -30.44
CA ILE A 785 3.26 14.42 -29.88
C ILE A 785 2.25 13.97 -30.94
N VAL A 786 1.50 12.91 -30.61
CA VAL A 786 0.44 12.35 -31.45
C VAL A 786 -0.87 12.34 -30.65
N MET A 787 -1.95 12.83 -31.25
CA MET A 787 -3.27 12.74 -30.62
C MET A 787 -3.85 11.35 -30.87
N HIS A 788 -4.40 10.70 -29.85
CA HIS A 788 -5.06 9.40 -29.96
C HIS A 788 -6.30 9.41 -29.07
N ASP A 789 -7.46 9.70 -29.68
CA ASP A 789 -8.69 9.92 -28.93
C ASP A 789 -9.64 8.72 -29.01
N LYS A 790 -10.00 8.17 -27.84
CA LYS A 790 -11.06 7.15 -27.76
C LYS A 790 -12.45 7.79 -27.83
N ALA A 791 -12.61 9.08 -27.50
CA ALA A 791 -13.87 9.77 -27.24
C ALA A 791 -14.72 10.08 -28.49
N ALA A 792 -14.21 9.88 -29.71
CA ALA A 792 -15.08 9.83 -30.90
C ALA A 792 -16.08 8.66 -30.87
N ASN A 793 -16.04 7.80 -29.84
CA ASN A 793 -16.84 6.57 -29.73
C ASN A 793 -17.89 6.56 -28.60
N SER A 794 -18.15 7.65 -27.86
CA SER A 794 -19.15 7.61 -26.77
C SER A 794 -20.58 8.05 -27.18
N THR A 795 -20.82 8.39 -28.45
CA THR A 795 -22.16 8.77 -28.93
C THR A 795 -22.95 7.64 -29.59
N GLU A 796 -22.40 6.44 -29.70
CA GLU A 796 -23.19 5.25 -30.05
C GLU A 796 -23.32 4.37 -28.82
N SER A 797 -24.50 4.44 -28.22
CA SER A 797 -25.02 3.50 -27.24
C SER A 797 -25.10 2.09 -27.84
N VAL A 798 -23.95 1.42 -27.94
CA VAL A 798 -23.94 -0.01 -28.20
C VAL A 798 -24.38 -0.67 -26.90
N LYS A 799 -25.58 -1.26 -26.95
CA LYS A 799 -25.97 -2.35 -26.06
C LYS A 799 -24.98 -3.50 -26.30
N ASP A 800 -23.77 -3.39 -25.78
CA ASP A 800 -22.82 -4.50 -25.85
C ASP A 800 -23.38 -5.63 -24.99
N ASP A 801 -23.62 -6.78 -25.62
CA ASP A 801 -24.06 -7.99 -24.96
C ASP A 801 -23.07 -8.33 -23.82
N ASN A 802 -23.58 -8.53 -22.60
CA ASN A 802 -22.76 -8.87 -21.42
C ASN A 802 -21.79 -10.04 -21.70
N ALA A 803 -22.17 -10.98 -22.57
CA ALA A 803 -21.34 -12.11 -22.97
C ALA A 803 -20.06 -11.71 -23.73
N GLU A 804 -20.09 -10.68 -24.57
CA GLU A 804 -18.91 -10.22 -25.31
C GLU A 804 -17.94 -9.47 -24.39
N MET A 805 -18.46 -8.64 -23.48
CA MET A 805 -17.65 -7.98 -22.45
C MET A 805 -16.99 -9.01 -21.51
N GLU A 806 -17.72 -10.03 -21.07
CA GLU A 806 -17.17 -11.14 -20.27
C GLU A 806 -16.11 -11.93 -21.04
N HIS A 807 -16.31 -12.17 -22.34
CA HIS A 807 -15.32 -12.83 -23.18
C HIS A 807 -14.03 -12.00 -23.30
N LYS A 808 -14.13 -10.70 -23.58
CA LYS A 808 -12.98 -9.78 -23.62
C LYS A 808 -12.26 -9.70 -22.27
N HIS A 809 -13.00 -9.64 -21.18
CA HIS A 809 -12.44 -9.62 -19.83
C HIS A 809 -11.70 -10.93 -19.50
N ARG A 810 -12.26 -12.09 -19.85
CA ARG A 810 -11.57 -13.38 -19.67
C ARG A 810 -10.30 -13.47 -20.51
N ALA A 811 -10.33 -13.05 -21.77
CA ALA A 811 -9.15 -13.02 -22.62
C ALA A 811 -8.04 -12.13 -22.02
N PHE A 812 -8.41 -10.95 -21.50
CA PHE A 812 -7.49 -10.06 -20.82
C PHE A 812 -6.82 -10.71 -19.60
N LEU A 813 -7.59 -11.40 -18.75
CA LEU A 813 -7.05 -12.12 -17.59
C LEU A 813 -6.10 -13.26 -17.99
N VAL A 814 -6.38 -13.96 -19.09
CA VAL A 814 -5.51 -15.02 -19.61
C VAL A 814 -4.19 -14.44 -20.11
N GLU A 815 -4.20 -13.33 -20.85
CA GLU A 815 -2.95 -12.68 -21.26
C GLU A 815 -2.17 -12.13 -20.06
N GLN A 816 -2.87 -11.62 -19.04
CA GLN A 816 -2.25 -11.19 -17.78
C GLN A 816 -1.45 -12.35 -17.14
N ASP A 817 -2.08 -13.52 -17.05
CA ASP A 817 -1.50 -14.73 -16.51
C ASP A 817 -0.31 -15.24 -17.36
N ARG A 818 -0.34 -15.06 -18.68
CA ARG A 818 0.81 -15.35 -19.57
C ARG A 818 1.97 -14.36 -19.40
N MET A 819 1.67 -13.08 -19.18
CA MET A 819 2.69 -12.07 -18.89
C MET A 819 3.44 -12.40 -17.60
N TYR A 820 2.73 -12.82 -16.55
CA TYR A 820 3.39 -13.27 -15.32
C TYR A 820 4.20 -14.55 -15.54
N GLU A 821 3.68 -15.52 -16.30
CA GLU A 821 4.40 -16.75 -16.61
C GLU A 821 5.76 -16.49 -17.27
N LYS A 822 5.78 -15.54 -18.21
CA LYS A 822 6.95 -15.23 -19.03
C LYS A 822 7.88 -14.18 -18.42
N TRP A 823 7.32 -13.17 -17.76
CA TRP A 823 8.02 -11.92 -17.46
C TRP A 823 7.95 -11.47 -15.98
N LEU A 824 7.41 -12.27 -15.06
CA LEU A 824 7.23 -11.85 -13.66
C LEU A 824 8.49 -11.28 -12.98
N PRO A 825 9.72 -11.82 -13.17
CA PRO A 825 10.91 -11.26 -12.55
C PRO A 825 11.13 -9.78 -12.87
N VAL A 826 11.07 -9.39 -14.16
CA VAL A 826 11.22 -7.99 -14.58
C VAL A 826 9.97 -7.16 -14.29
N ILE A 827 8.77 -7.75 -14.32
CA ILE A 827 7.52 -7.07 -13.92
C ILE A 827 7.57 -6.63 -12.46
N SER A 828 8.14 -7.46 -11.58
CA SER A 828 8.22 -7.15 -10.15
C SER A 828 9.24 -6.05 -9.82
N ARG A 829 10.23 -5.86 -10.70
CA ARG A 829 11.38 -4.96 -10.54
C ARG A 829 11.69 -4.26 -11.86
N ASP A 830 10.78 -3.37 -12.28
CA ASP A 830 10.96 -2.56 -13.48
C ASP A 830 12.14 -1.59 -13.31
N PRO A 831 13.18 -1.64 -14.16
CA PRO A 831 14.30 -0.71 -14.11
C PRO A 831 13.90 0.77 -14.28
N ALA A 832 12.79 1.06 -14.96
CA ALA A 832 12.27 2.42 -15.12
C ALA A 832 11.54 2.95 -13.87
N TYR A 833 11.44 2.14 -12.81
CA TYR A 833 10.61 2.39 -11.64
C TYR A 833 11.32 2.06 -10.32
N ASN A 834 11.28 2.99 -9.38
CA ASN A 834 11.97 2.81 -8.10
C ASN A 834 11.18 1.88 -7.17
N ILE A 835 11.89 1.01 -6.43
CA ILE A 835 11.27 0.04 -5.52
C ILE A 835 10.53 0.73 -4.35
N ASN A 836 10.93 1.94 -3.98
CA ASN A 836 10.33 2.73 -2.91
C ASN A 836 8.94 3.28 -3.27
N LEU A 837 8.50 3.09 -4.51
CA LEU A 837 7.19 3.53 -5.01
C LEU A 837 6.18 2.37 -5.06
N SER A 838 4.91 2.69 -4.82
CA SER A 838 3.85 1.71 -4.70
C SER A 838 3.36 1.20 -6.06
N LEU A 839 3.27 -0.13 -6.20
CA LEU A 839 2.71 -0.78 -7.40
C LEU A 839 1.19 -0.72 -7.49
N ASN A 840 0.50 -0.31 -6.42
CA ASN A 840 -0.97 -0.22 -6.39
C ASN A 840 -1.46 1.24 -6.45
N GLY A 841 -0.53 2.21 -6.48
CA GLY A 841 -0.83 3.65 -6.55
C GLY A 841 -1.22 4.12 -7.95
N ARG A 842 -1.24 5.44 -8.14
CA ARG A 842 -1.57 6.08 -9.42
C ARG A 842 -0.35 6.26 -10.33
N GLY A 843 0.85 6.24 -9.76
CA GLY A 843 2.06 6.36 -10.55
C GLY A 843 3.30 6.42 -9.70
N PHE A 844 3.56 7.53 -9.01
CA PHE A 844 4.83 7.78 -8.31
C PHE A 844 4.64 8.11 -6.82
N GLU A 845 3.63 7.54 -6.18
CA GLU A 845 3.49 7.62 -4.72
C GLU A 845 4.48 6.69 -4.00
N ILE A 846 5.03 7.15 -2.88
CA ILE A 846 5.86 6.32 -1.99
C ILE A 846 5.03 5.17 -1.44
N GLU A 847 5.59 3.97 -1.36
CA GLU A 847 4.94 2.82 -0.71
C GLU A 847 4.76 3.11 0.79
N PRO A 848 3.50 3.18 1.27
CA PRO A 848 3.21 3.58 2.65
C PRO A 848 3.68 2.59 3.71
N ASP A 849 3.84 1.31 3.36
CA ASP A 849 4.36 0.29 4.27
C ASP A 849 5.87 0.04 3.99
N PRO A 850 6.79 0.67 4.75
CA PRO A 850 8.22 0.50 4.53
C PRO A 850 8.67 -0.95 4.69
N SER A 851 7.95 -1.79 5.46
CA SER A 851 8.33 -3.20 5.65
C SER A 851 8.19 -4.05 4.37
N LEU A 852 7.49 -3.56 3.34
CA LEU A 852 7.38 -4.22 2.03
C LEU A 852 8.59 -3.97 1.12
N ILE A 853 9.31 -2.87 1.33
CA ILE A 853 10.31 -2.35 0.40
C ILE A 853 11.69 -2.17 1.04
N TRP A 854 11.75 -2.12 2.37
CA TRP A 854 12.97 -1.94 3.14
C TRP A 854 13.24 -3.17 4.01
N ARG A 855 14.27 -3.93 3.64
CA ARG A 855 14.73 -5.12 4.36
C ARG A 855 16.26 -5.05 4.51
N PRO A 856 16.78 -4.76 5.71
CA PRO A 856 18.20 -4.49 5.88
C PRO A 856 19.06 -5.76 5.75
N LEU A 857 18.48 -6.95 5.91
CA LEU A 857 19.16 -8.24 5.70
C LEU A 857 19.07 -8.70 4.24
N SER A 858 19.53 -7.86 3.30
CA SER A 858 19.32 -8.04 1.85
C SER A 858 20.01 -9.27 1.23
N TRP A 859 21.00 -9.86 1.91
CA TRP A 859 21.64 -11.13 1.50
C TRP A 859 20.91 -12.38 2.01
N ASN A 860 19.74 -12.21 2.63
CA ASN A 860 18.84 -13.27 3.14
C ASN A 860 19.54 -14.32 4.04
N PRO A 861 20.17 -13.91 5.16
CA PRO A 861 20.75 -14.84 6.13
C PRO A 861 19.71 -15.69 6.88
N LEU A 862 18.44 -15.30 6.82
CA LEU A 862 17.32 -15.93 7.52
C LEU A 862 16.19 -16.24 6.54
N PRO A 863 15.40 -17.31 6.79
CA PRO A 863 14.18 -17.58 6.05
C PRO A 863 13.18 -16.43 6.19
N ILE A 864 12.57 -16.05 5.07
CA ILE A 864 11.65 -14.93 4.95
C ILE A 864 10.22 -15.46 5.07
N VAL A 865 9.55 -15.08 6.15
CA VAL A 865 8.20 -15.53 6.44
C VAL A 865 7.22 -14.37 6.29
N MET A 866 6.20 -14.57 5.46
CA MET A 866 5.01 -13.72 5.44
C MET A 866 3.87 -14.44 6.14
N ALA A 867 3.24 -13.80 7.11
CA ALA A 867 2.18 -14.44 7.91
C ALA A 867 0.89 -13.63 7.92
N GLN A 868 -0.23 -14.31 7.70
CA GLN A 868 -1.59 -13.76 7.67
C GLN A 868 -2.44 -14.40 8.77
N ASN A 869 -2.82 -13.62 9.76
CA ASN A 869 -3.72 -14.02 10.83
C ASN A 869 -5.19 -13.76 10.45
N ALA A 870 -6.10 -14.64 10.89
CA ALA A 870 -7.52 -14.49 10.60
C ALA A 870 -8.24 -13.54 11.58
N ASP A 871 -7.68 -13.33 12.77
CA ASP A 871 -8.20 -12.39 13.75
C ASP A 871 -7.09 -11.73 14.59
N SER A 872 -7.43 -10.66 15.30
CA SER A 872 -6.56 -10.02 16.30
C SER A 872 -7.01 -10.35 17.72
N PHE A 873 -7.54 -11.56 17.92
CA PHE A 873 -7.95 -12.09 19.22
C PHE A 873 -7.05 -13.28 19.59
N GLY A 874 -7.47 -14.10 20.55
CA GLY A 874 -6.65 -15.19 21.07
C GLY A 874 -6.10 -16.12 19.98
N CYS A 875 -6.94 -16.55 19.04
CA CYS A 875 -6.54 -17.51 18.01
C CYS A 875 -5.43 -16.95 17.09
N GLY A 876 -5.57 -15.72 16.59
CA GLY A 876 -4.52 -15.08 15.80
C GLY A 876 -3.25 -14.81 16.60
N HIS A 877 -3.38 -14.40 17.87
CA HIS A 877 -2.24 -14.10 18.73
C HIS A 877 -1.41 -15.34 19.06
N TYR A 878 -2.03 -16.40 19.57
CA TYR A 878 -1.31 -17.58 20.03
C TYR A 878 -0.78 -18.46 18.91
N ARG A 879 -1.40 -18.40 17.72
CA ARG A 879 -1.02 -19.28 16.61
C ARG A 879 -0.15 -18.65 15.55
N VAL A 880 -0.22 -17.33 15.36
CA VAL A 880 0.50 -16.66 14.27
C VAL A 880 1.32 -15.49 14.80
N ILE A 881 0.68 -14.47 15.37
CA ILE A 881 1.35 -13.19 15.69
C ILE A 881 2.48 -13.38 16.71
N LYS A 882 2.20 -14.04 17.85
CA LYS A 882 3.20 -14.17 18.91
C LYS A 882 4.30 -15.18 18.59
N PRO A 883 4.03 -16.36 17.99
CA PRO A 883 5.10 -17.22 17.51
C PRO A 883 5.96 -16.55 16.44
N PHE A 884 5.35 -15.80 15.50
CA PHE A 884 6.07 -15.04 14.48
C PHE A 884 7.02 -14.01 15.11
N ASN A 885 6.50 -13.16 16.01
CA ASN A 885 7.31 -12.14 16.67
C ASN A 885 8.45 -12.78 17.49
N ALA A 886 8.16 -13.83 18.26
CA ALA A 886 9.17 -14.50 19.08
C ALA A 886 10.28 -15.16 18.23
N LEU A 887 9.94 -15.75 17.07
CA LEU A 887 10.92 -16.28 16.13
C LEU A 887 11.77 -15.16 15.50
N LYS A 888 11.15 -14.03 15.15
CA LYS A 888 11.85 -12.87 14.58
C LYS A 888 12.80 -12.23 15.60
N ASP A 889 12.33 -12.03 16.83
CA ASP A 889 13.11 -11.47 17.95
C ASP A 889 14.24 -12.38 18.40
N ALA A 890 14.12 -13.69 18.16
CA ALA A 890 15.18 -14.67 18.37
C ALA A 890 16.17 -14.79 17.19
N GLY A 891 15.94 -14.06 16.08
CA GLY A 891 16.77 -14.14 14.88
C GLY A 891 16.71 -15.49 14.17
N LEU A 892 15.54 -16.15 14.20
CA LEU A 892 15.31 -17.45 13.57
C LEU A 892 14.60 -17.35 12.22
N ILE A 893 13.89 -16.24 12.00
CA ILE A 893 13.22 -15.86 10.75
C ILE A 893 13.34 -14.34 10.54
N ASP A 894 13.19 -13.89 9.31
CA ASP A 894 12.89 -12.50 8.95
C ASP A 894 11.48 -12.44 8.32
N GLY A 895 10.93 -11.25 8.10
CA GLY A 895 9.73 -11.03 7.30
C GLY A 895 8.69 -10.14 7.97
N LYS A 896 7.41 -10.31 7.60
CA LYS A 896 6.30 -9.48 8.08
C LYS A 896 5.00 -10.24 8.35
N LEU A 897 4.20 -9.66 9.24
CA LEU A 897 2.76 -9.90 9.31
C LEU A 897 2.06 -9.07 8.22
N ALA A 898 1.22 -9.71 7.42
CA ALA A 898 0.49 -9.08 6.32
C ALA A 898 -1.01 -9.05 6.61
N ASN A 899 -1.61 -7.86 6.49
CA ASN A 899 -3.03 -7.64 6.74
C ASN A 899 -3.88 -7.58 5.46
N VAL A 900 -3.24 -7.78 4.29
CA VAL A 900 -3.86 -7.74 2.96
C VAL A 900 -3.26 -8.81 2.05
N TYR A 901 -4.02 -9.23 1.05
CA TYR A 901 -3.51 -10.03 -0.06
C TYR A 901 -2.76 -9.12 -1.03
N LEU A 902 -1.44 -9.28 -1.10
CA LEU A 902 -0.59 -8.46 -1.98
C LEU A 902 -0.79 -8.86 -3.44
N SER A 903 -0.67 -7.91 -4.37
CA SER A 903 -0.68 -8.23 -5.80
C SER A 903 0.46 -9.17 -6.16
N LEU A 904 0.34 -9.93 -7.26
CA LEU A 904 1.37 -10.88 -7.65
C LEU A 904 2.74 -10.21 -7.92
N PRO A 905 2.83 -9.05 -8.59
CA PRO A 905 4.08 -8.29 -8.70
C PRO A 905 4.68 -7.91 -7.33
N THR A 906 3.86 -7.47 -6.37
CA THR A 906 4.34 -7.14 -5.01
C THR A 906 4.81 -8.39 -4.25
N MET A 907 4.11 -9.52 -4.38
CA MET A 907 4.55 -10.80 -3.80
C MET A 907 5.89 -11.25 -4.39
N ALA A 908 6.06 -11.16 -5.71
CA ALA A 908 7.31 -11.49 -6.38
C ALA A 908 8.45 -10.52 -6.01
N ARG A 909 8.14 -9.23 -5.80
CA ARG A 909 9.11 -8.24 -5.33
C ARG A 909 9.59 -8.55 -3.91
N TYR A 910 8.66 -8.90 -3.01
CA TYR A 910 8.95 -9.24 -1.60
C TYR A 910 9.65 -10.60 -1.45
N ALA A 911 9.28 -11.56 -2.31
CA ALA A 911 9.85 -12.90 -2.41
C ALA A 911 9.94 -13.65 -1.06
N PRO A 912 8.80 -13.93 -0.38
CA PRO A 912 8.83 -14.72 0.84
C PRO A 912 9.20 -16.18 0.55
N ASP A 913 10.01 -16.80 1.42
CA ASP A 913 10.27 -18.24 1.38
C ASP A 913 9.04 -19.03 1.84
N VAL A 914 8.33 -18.49 2.84
CA VAL A 914 7.15 -19.11 3.44
C VAL A 914 6.00 -18.12 3.55
N LEU A 915 4.79 -18.58 3.18
CA LEU A 915 3.52 -17.90 3.42
C LEU A 915 2.68 -18.71 4.41
N ILE A 916 2.36 -18.12 5.56
CA ILE A 916 1.47 -18.71 6.56
C ILE A 916 0.10 -18.05 6.43
N CYS A 917 -0.95 -18.86 6.25
CA CYS A 917 -2.32 -18.37 6.20
C CYS A 917 -3.20 -19.07 7.24
N GLN A 918 -3.77 -18.28 8.16
CA GLN A 918 -4.67 -18.81 9.16
C GLN A 918 -6.11 -18.83 8.66
N ARG A 919 -6.70 -20.02 8.54
CA ARG A 919 -8.13 -20.25 8.24
C ARG A 919 -8.73 -19.55 6.99
N PRO A 920 -8.00 -19.21 5.90
CA PRO A 920 -8.68 -18.60 4.75
C PRO A 920 -9.54 -19.63 4.01
N THR A 921 -10.75 -19.23 3.61
CA THR A 921 -11.70 -20.09 2.88
C THR A 921 -12.51 -19.39 1.79
N SER A 922 -12.22 -18.12 1.49
CA SER A 922 -12.98 -17.36 0.49
C SER A 922 -12.57 -17.72 -0.95
N ASP A 923 -13.48 -17.56 -1.90
CA ASP A 923 -13.16 -17.77 -3.32
C ASP A 923 -12.10 -16.77 -3.82
N TYR A 924 -12.12 -15.53 -3.32
CA TYR A 924 -11.06 -14.55 -3.59
C TYR A 924 -9.68 -15.06 -3.18
N PHE A 925 -9.57 -15.64 -1.97
CA PHE A 925 -8.33 -16.24 -1.52
C PHE A 925 -7.91 -17.40 -2.42
N HIS A 926 -8.85 -18.24 -2.86
CA HIS A 926 -8.55 -19.37 -3.76
C HIS A 926 -8.01 -18.90 -5.09
N ASP A 927 -8.59 -17.86 -5.70
CA ASP A 927 -8.11 -17.31 -6.97
C ASP A 927 -6.72 -16.69 -6.81
N TRP A 928 -6.51 -15.94 -5.72
CA TRP A 928 -5.23 -15.33 -5.39
C TRP A 928 -4.13 -16.37 -5.16
N VAL A 929 -4.37 -17.37 -4.30
CA VAL A 929 -3.37 -18.39 -3.96
C VAL A 929 -3.12 -19.35 -5.12
N HIS A 930 -4.11 -19.61 -5.98
CA HIS A 930 -3.94 -20.38 -7.20
C HIS A 930 -2.94 -19.69 -8.14
N ARG A 931 -3.11 -18.37 -8.37
CA ARG A 931 -2.14 -17.59 -9.15
C ARG A 931 -0.77 -17.57 -8.49
N LEU A 932 -0.70 -17.29 -7.18
CA LEU A 932 0.56 -17.29 -6.43
C LEU A 932 1.32 -18.63 -6.57
N SER A 933 0.60 -19.75 -6.47
CA SER A 933 1.17 -21.10 -6.55
C SER A 933 1.72 -21.43 -7.94
N LYS A 934 1.18 -20.81 -8.99
CA LYS A 934 1.65 -21.02 -10.37
C LYS A 934 2.96 -20.27 -10.65
N TYR A 935 3.15 -19.10 -10.03
CA TYR A 935 4.20 -18.15 -10.44
C TYR A 935 5.28 -17.89 -9.41
N THR A 936 5.15 -18.42 -8.19
CA THR A 936 6.15 -18.24 -7.12
C THR A 936 6.54 -19.58 -6.51
N GLY A 937 7.77 -19.66 -5.98
CA GLY A 937 8.28 -20.82 -5.24
C GLY A 937 7.91 -20.85 -3.76
N THR A 938 6.96 -20.02 -3.32
CA THR A 938 6.64 -19.81 -1.90
C THR A 938 6.07 -21.08 -1.27
N PHE A 939 6.65 -21.53 -0.15
CA PHE A 939 6.12 -22.64 0.65
C PHE A 939 4.91 -22.18 1.47
N LYS A 940 3.77 -22.86 1.36
CA LYS A 940 2.48 -22.40 1.87
C LYS A 940 2.02 -23.25 3.04
N VAL A 941 1.78 -22.61 4.18
CA VAL A 941 1.36 -23.24 5.43
C VAL A 941 -0.05 -22.80 5.77
N TYR A 942 -0.95 -23.77 5.94
CA TYR A 942 -2.29 -23.54 6.48
C TYR A 942 -2.28 -23.72 7.99
N GLU A 943 -2.81 -22.74 8.74
CA GLU A 943 -2.83 -22.76 10.20
C GLU A 943 -4.28 -22.83 10.74
N VAL A 944 -4.54 -23.74 11.70
CA VAL A 944 -5.82 -23.87 12.41
C VAL A 944 -5.63 -24.24 13.89
N ASP A 945 -6.37 -23.55 14.77
CA ASP A 945 -6.43 -23.85 16.22
C ASP A 945 -7.61 -24.74 16.63
N ASP A 946 -8.78 -24.59 16.01
CA ASP A 946 -10.04 -25.21 16.45
C ASP A 946 -10.77 -25.98 15.33
N TYR A 947 -11.59 -26.96 15.72
CA TYR A 947 -12.41 -27.74 14.78
C TYR A 947 -13.62 -26.97 14.23
N MET A 948 -13.41 -26.09 13.25
CA MET A 948 -14.45 -25.26 12.64
C MET A 948 -15.67 -25.98 12.02
N PRO A 949 -15.54 -27.18 11.41
CA PRO A 949 -16.67 -27.81 10.70
C PRO A 949 -17.92 -28.08 11.53
N ASN A 950 -17.76 -28.33 12.83
CA ASN A 950 -18.86 -28.74 13.70
C ASN A 950 -18.83 -28.01 15.05
N VAL A 951 -18.95 -26.69 14.99
CA VAL A 951 -19.07 -25.85 16.19
C VAL A 951 -20.35 -26.21 16.98
N PRO A 952 -20.30 -26.33 18.32
CA PRO A 952 -21.45 -26.72 19.16
C PRO A 952 -22.69 -25.83 18.96
N LEU A 953 -23.88 -26.42 19.11
CA LEU A 953 -25.18 -25.74 18.88
C LEU A 953 -25.38 -24.47 19.73
N LYS A 954 -24.83 -24.44 20.94
CA LYS A 954 -24.95 -23.32 21.88
C LYS A 954 -23.84 -22.27 21.73
N SER A 955 -22.90 -22.47 20.80
CA SER A 955 -21.85 -21.49 20.53
C SER A 955 -22.41 -20.32 19.74
N ILE A 956 -22.01 -19.11 20.12
CA ILE A 956 -22.38 -17.88 19.42
C ILE A 956 -21.87 -17.84 17.98
N HIS A 957 -20.72 -18.48 17.69
CA HIS A 957 -20.09 -18.48 16.36
C HIS A 957 -20.72 -19.45 15.36
N ARG A 958 -21.70 -20.27 15.80
CA ARG A 958 -22.35 -21.24 14.91
C ARG A 958 -23.03 -20.57 13.72
N LYS A 959 -23.55 -19.35 13.88
CA LYS A 959 -24.22 -18.58 12.83
C LYS A 959 -23.25 -18.10 11.75
N ASP A 960 -21.99 -17.94 12.11
CA ASP A 960 -20.94 -17.39 11.25
C ASP A 960 -20.22 -18.48 10.43
N VAL A 961 -20.46 -19.76 10.73
CA VAL A 961 -19.86 -20.89 10.00
C VAL A 961 -20.70 -21.23 8.77
N PRO A 962 -20.16 -21.08 7.54
CA PRO A 962 -20.85 -21.45 6.31
C PRO A 962 -21.22 -22.94 6.29
N LYS A 963 -22.37 -23.28 5.72
CA LYS A 963 -22.82 -24.68 5.58
C LYS A 963 -21.81 -25.55 4.81
N ASP A 964 -21.06 -24.95 3.89
CA ASP A 964 -20.08 -25.63 3.03
C ASP A 964 -18.62 -25.46 3.49
N ILE A 965 -18.39 -25.11 4.76
CA ILE A 965 -17.04 -24.81 5.28
C ILE A 965 -16.03 -25.93 5.02
N LEU A 966 -16.42 -27.21 5.13
CA LEU A 966 -15.54 -28.35 4.83
C LEU A 966 -15.09 -28.38 3.38
N LYS A 967 -15.98 -28.04 2.45
CA LYS A 967 -15.66 -27.99 1.02
C LYS A 967 -14.70 -26.84 0.73
N ALA A 968 -14.95 -25.67 1.32
CA ALA A 968 -14.10 -24.50 1.18
C ALA A 968 -12.70 -24.72 1.79
N MET A 969 -12.62 -25.29 3.00
CA MET A 969 -11.36 -25.67 3.63
C MET A 969 -10.59 -26.71 2.81
N ARG A 970 -11.26 -27.74 2.28
CA ARG A 970 -10.62 -28.73 1.40
C ARG A 970 -10.03 -28.07 0.15
N LYS A 971 -10.74 -27.10 -0.45
CA LYS A 971 -10.22 -26.32 -1.57
C LYS A 971 -9.00 -25.49 -1.16
N SER A 972 -9.04 -24.81 -0.02
CA SER A 972 -7.89 -24.07 0.52
C SER A 972 -6.67 -24.97 0.73
N LEU A 973 -6.84 -26.11 1.42
CA LEU A 973 -5.77 -27.07 1.69
C LEU A 973 -5.19 -27.68 0.42
N GLY A 974 -5.96 -27.76 -0.67
CA GLY A 974 -5.46 -28.21 -1.97
C GLY A 974 -4.40 -27.29 -2.58
N PHE A 975 -4.26 -26.06 -2.09
CA PHE A 975 -3.22 -25.11 -2.50
C PHE A 975 -2.06 -25.00 -1.49
N MET A 976 -2.08 -25.78 -0.42
CA MET A 976 -1.13 -25.65 0.70
C MET A 976 -0.10 -26.77 0.61
N ASP A 977 1.13 -26.49 1.03
CA ASP A 977 2.20 -27.47 1.09
C ASP A 977 2.22 -28.19 2.46
N ARG A 978 1.71 -27.54 3.50
CA ARG A 978 1.62 -28.07 4.85
C ARG A 978 0.39 -27.59 5.59
N PHE A 979 -0.15 -28.45 6.44
CA PHE A 979 -1.24 -28.14 7.35
C PHE A 979 -0.77 -28.25 8.81
N VAL A 980 -0.76 -27.14 9.54
CA VAL A 980 -0.37 -27.08 10.95
C VAL A 980 -1.62 -26.94 11.83
N VAL A 981 -1.72 -27.79 12.84
CA VAL A 981 -2.83 -27.81 13.81
C VAL A 981 -2.32 -27.76 15.25
N SER A 982 -3.18 -27.33 16.18
CA SER A 982 -2.80 -27.14 17.58
C SER A 982 -2.71 -28.42 18.41
N THR A 983 -3.40 -29.50 18.02
CA THR A 983 -3.49 -30.74 18.82
C THR A 983 -3.57 -32.01 17.97
N GLN A 984 -3.19 -33.14 18.59
CA GLN A 984 -3.27 -34.46 17.97
C GLN A 984 -4.71 -34.89 17.63
N PRO A 985 -5.73 -34.72 18.49
CA PRO A 985 -7.11 -35.01 18.12
C PRO A 985 -7.62 -34.17 16.94
N LEU A 986 -7.14 -32.93 16.78
CA LEU A 986 -7.47 -32.09 15.64
C LEU A 986 -6.83 -32.62 14.35
N ALA A 987 -5.58 -33.09 14.41
CA ALA A 987 -4.93 -33.76 13.28
C ALA A 987 -5.69 -35.02 12.85
N GLU A 988 -6.15 -35.83 13.81
CA GLU A 988 -6.95 -37.03 13.56
C GLU A 988 -8.32 -36.70 12.97
N ALA A 989 -8.98 -35.65 13.45
CA ALA A 989 -10.27 -35.19 12.92
C ALA A 989 -10.15 -34.72 11.46
N PHE A 990 -8.99 -34.22 11.06
CA PHE A 990 -8.68 -33.83 9.68
C PHE A 990 -7.87 -34.88 8.91
N ALA A 991 -7.73 -36.10 9.43
CA ALA A 991 -7.03 -37.17 8.75
C ALA A 991 -7.58 -37.39 7.34
N GLY A 992 -6.68 -37.41 6.35
CA GLY A 992 -7.04 -37.56 4.93
C GLY A 992 -7.46 -36.26 4.22
N MET A 993 -7.46 -35.10 4.90
CA MET A 993 -7.66 -33.80 4.23
C MET A 993 -6.38 -33.20 3.65
N HIS A 994 -5.21 -33.57 4.18
CA HIS A 994 -3.91 -33.10 3.72
C HIS A 994 -2.85 -34.19 3.95
N ALA A 995 -1.78 -34.20 3.14
CA ALA A 995 -0.74 -35.23 3.19
C ALA A 995 0.32 -34.98 4.28
N ASP A 996 0.66 -33.71 4.56
CA ASP A 996 1.57 -33.30 5.63
C ASP A 996 0.79 -32.52 6.69
N ILE A 997 0.37 -33.20 7.77
CA ILE A 997 -0.28 -32.58 8.93
C ILE A 997 0.73 -32.57 10.09
N ARG A 998 1.05 -31.38 10.62
CA ARG A 998 1.95 -31.20 11.76
C ARG A 998 1.17 -30.71 12.97
N VAL A 999 1.44 -31.31 14.13
CA VAL A 999 0.88 -30.86 15.41
C VAL A 999 1.91 -29.97 16.09
N VAL A 1000 1.50 -28.75 16.44
CA VAL A 1000 2.30 -27.83 17.23
C VAL A 1000 1.42 -27.29 18.33
N GLU A 1001 1.74 -27.60 19.57
CA GLU A 1001 0.93 -27.17 20.71
C GLU A 1001 1.06 -25.66 20.96
N ASN A 1002 0.01 -25.09 21.55
CA ASN A 1002 0.04 -23.69 21.97
C ASN A 1002 1.06 -23.48 23.09
N LYS A 1003 1.79 -22.37 23.01
CA LYS A 1003 2.80 -21.96 23.99
C LYS A 1003 2.51 -20.51 24.40
N LEU A 1004 2.88 -20.14 25.62
CA LEU A 1004 2.61 -18.81 26.15
C LEU A 1004 3.73 -17.83 25.79
N PRO A 1005 3.41 -16.64 25.24
CA PRO A 1005 4.40 -15.60 25.01
C PRO A 1005 5.04 -15.15 26.33
N VAL A 1006 6.37 -15.19 26.40
CA VAL A 1006 7.13 -14.83 27.61
C VAL A 1006 6.85 -13.40 28.05
N GLU A 1007 6.79 -12.47 27.10
CA GLU A 1007 6.49 -11.06 27.35
C GLU A 1007 5.13 -10.80 28.02
N TRP A 1008 4.14 -11.66 27.75
CA TRP A 1008 2.79 -11.51 28.30
C TRP A 1008 2.62 -12.21 29.63
N TRP A 1009 3.22 -13.40 29.78
CA TRP A 1009 2.91 -14.31 30.88
C TRP A 1009 4.04 -14.49 31.87
N GLY A 1010 5.30 -14.23 31.47
CA GLY A 1010 6.50 -14.58 32.26
C GLY A 1010 6.63 -13.83 33.57
N ASN A 1011 6.17 -12.57 33.62
CA ASN A 1011 6.33 -11.70 34.80
C ASN A 1011 5.03 -11.49 35.60
N LEU A 1012 3.96 -12.22 35.26
CA LEU A 1012 2.68 -12.06 35.95
C LEU A 1012 2.76 -12.55 37.39
N THR A 1013 2.14 -11.79 38.28
CA THR A 1013 2.01 -12.12 39.70
C THR A 1013 0.56 -11.97 40.13
N SER A 1014 -0.03 -13.06 40.61
CA SER A 1014 -1.32 -13.04 41.29
C SER A 1014 -1.14 -13.05 42.80
N LEU A 1015 -2.03 -12.35 43.49
CA LEU A 1015 -2.14 -12.38 44.94
C LEU A 1015 -3.06 -13.52 45.36
N ARG A 1016 -2.91 -13.98 46.60
CA ARG A 1016 -3.72 -15.05 47.20
C ARG A 1016 -4.59 -14.48 48.31
N ARG A 1017 -5.74 -15.10 48.59
CA ARG A 1017 -6.60 -14.77 49.73
C ARG A 1017 -7.02 -13.30 49.81
N GLN A 1018 -7.39 -12.74 48.66
CA GLN A 1018 -7.83 -11.34 48.58
C GLN A 1018 -9.31 -11.15 48.95
N GLY A 1019 -10.08 -12.25 49.02
CA GLY A 1019 -11.51 -12.26 49.34
C GLY A 1019 -11.79 -12.47 50.84
N LYS A 1020 -13.04 -12.27 51.26
CA LYS A 1020 -13.50 -12.65 52.61
C LYS A 1020 -13.72 -14.16 52.73
N LYS A 1021 -14.07 -14.80 51.60
CA LYS A 1021 -14.10 -16.25 51.41
C LYS A 1021 -13.07 -16.64 50.33
N PRO A 1022 -12.71 -17.92 50.19
CA PRO A 1022 -11.85 -18.36 49.10
C PRO A 1022 -12.45 -17.95 47.74
N ARG A 1023 -11.61 -17.40 46.86
CA ARG A 1023 -12.03 -16.93 45.54
C ARG A 1023 -11.93 -18.06 44.54
N VAL A 1024 -13.07 -18.55 44.06
CA VAL A 1024 -13.13 -19.63 43.06
C VAL A 1024 -13.67 -19.06 41.76
N GLY A 1025 -13.06 -19.39 40.63
CA GLY A 1025 -13.41 -18.67 39.41
C GLY A 1025 -13.14 -19.35 38.10
N TRP A 1026 -13.63 -18.69 37.05
CA TRP A 1026 -13.44 -19.06 35.66
C TRP A 1026 -13.15 -17.81 34.82
N GLY A 1027 -12.17 -17.89 33.93
CA GLY A 1027 -11.91 -16.91 32.89
C GLY A 1027 -11.96 -17.57 31.52
N GLY A 1028 -12.47 -16.87 30.50
CA GLY A 1028 -12.40 -17.35 29.11
C GLY A 1028 -13.21 -16.54 28.11
N GLY A 1029 -13.20 -17.00 26.85
CA GLY A 1029 -13.90 -16.33 25.74
C GLY A 1029 -15.43 -16.48 25.79
N SER A 1030 -16.14 -15.87 24.84
CA SER A 1030 -17.61 -15.79 24.82
C SER A 1030 -18.35 -17.03 24.29
N SER A 1031 -17.62 -18.07 23.87
CA SER A 1031 -18.17 -19.23 23.15
C SER A 1031 -18.44 -20.47 24.04
N HIS A 1032 -18.38 -20.33 25.37
CA HIS A 1032 -18.38 -21.42 26.35
C HIS A 1032 -19.70 -21.64 27.10
N THR A 1033 -20.86 -21.24 26.55
CA THR A 1033 -22.15 -21.34 27.24
C THR A 1033 -22.46 -22.77 27.72
N GLY A 1034 -22.32 -23.76 26.83
CA GLY A 1034 -22.56 -25.17 27.20
C GLY A 1034 -21.60 -25.67 28.28
N ASP A 1035 -20.32 -25.34 28.14
CA ASP A 1035 -19.27 -25.72 29.08
C ASP A 1035 -19.56 -25.20 30.51
N LEU A 1036 -20.01 -23.95 30.63
CA LEU A 1036 -20.33 -23.33 31.93
C LEU A 1036 -21.65 -23.81 32.52
N GLU A 1037 -22.60 -24.24 31.69
CA GLU A 1037 -23.86 -24.82 32.18
C GLU A 1037 -23.64 -26.13 32.97
N LEU A 1038 -22.51 -26.83 32.76
CA LEU A 1038 -22.15 -28.03 33.52
C LEU A 1038 -21.96 -27.79 35.03
N ILE A 1039 -21.60 -26.56 35.40
CA ILE A 1039 -21.25 -26.21 36.79
C ILE A 1039 -22.32 -25.35 37.47
N VAL A 1040 -23.51 -25.18 36.89
CA VAL A 1040 -24.59 -24.35 37.46
C VAL A 1040 -25.00 -24.80 38.85
N ASP A 1041 -25.25 -26.09 39.03
CA ASP A 1041 -25.65 -26.64 40.33
C ASP A 1041 -24.51 -26.53 41.35
N ILE A 1042 -23.25 -26.72 40.92
CA ILE A 1042 -22.06 -26.59 41.77
C ILE A 1042 -21.90 -25.14 42.25
N VAL A 1043 -22.03 -24.18 41.34
CA VAL A 1043 -21.93 -22.75 41.64
C VAL A 1043 -23.03 -22.31 42.60
N ARG A 1044 -24.27 -22.74 42.37
CA ARG A 1044 -25.40 -22.47 43.28
C ARG A 1044 -25.14 -23.01 44.68
N ASP A 1045 -24.76 -24.28 44.79
CA ASP A 1045 -24.72 -24.97 46.07
C ASP A 1045 -23.50 -24.56 46.93
N LEU A 1046 -22.45 -23.99 46.31
CA LEU A 1046 -21.28 -23.43 47.00
C LEU A 1046 -21.31 -21.91 47.15
N ALA A 1047 -22.37 -21.22 46.71
CA ALA A 1047 -22.43 -19.75 46.72
C ALA A 1047 -22.22 -19.12 48.12
N ASP A 1048 -22.59 -19.84 49.19
CA ASP A 1048 -22.37 -19.42 50.57
C ASP A 1048 -21.00 -19.82 51.13
N GLU A 1049 -20.24 -20.70 50.46
CA GLU A 1049 -18.93 -21.20 50.89
C GLU A 1049 -17.77 -20.43 50.24
N VAL A 1050 -17.94 -19.90 49.02
CA VAL A 1050 -16.88 -19.24 48.24
C VAL A 1050 -17.32 -17.91 47.62
N GLU A 1051 -16.36 -17.11 47.16
CA GLU A 1051 -16.60 -15.95 46.30
C GLU A 1051 -16.39 -16.35 44.84
N TRP A 1052 -17.48 -16.44 44.06
CA TRP A 1052 -17.39 -16.78 42.63
C TRP A 1052 -16.94 -15.58 41.79
N VAL A 1053 -15.83 -15.73 41.06
CA VAL A 1053 -15.25 -14.67 40.24
C VAL A 1053 -15.18 -15.12 38.78
N PHE A 1054 -15.90 -14.45 37.89
CA PHE A 1054 -15.97 -14.80 36.47
C PHE A 1054 -15.37 -13.70 35.58
N PHE A 1055 -14.69 -14.09 34.51
CA PHE A 1055 -14.10 -13.18 33.54
C PHE A 1055 -14.38 -13.60 32.09
N GLY A 1056 -14.85 -12.65 31.28
CA GLY A 1056 -15.18 -12.83 29.87
C GLY A 1056 -16.67 -13.03 29.63
N MET A 1057 -17.19 -14.21 29.97
CA MET A 1057 -18.62 -14.53 29.87
C MET A 1057 -19.20 -15.16 31.14
N CYS A 1058 -20.50 -15.00 31.33
CA CYS A 1058 -21.25 -15.59 32.44
C CYS A 1058 -22.70 -15.86 31.99
N PRO A 1059 -23.11 -17.12 31.78
CA PRO A 1059 -24.50 -17.49 31.53
C PRO A 1059 -25.48 -16.88 32.55
N GLU A 1060 -26.68 -16.50 32.10
CA GLU A 1060 -27.72 -15.90 32.96
C GLU A 1060 -28.05 -16.75 34.18
N LYS A 1061 -28.06 -18.09 34.02
CA LYS A 1061 -28.33 -19.05 35.11
C LYS A 1061 -27.31 -18.99 36.24
N LEU A 1062 -26.07 -18.60 35.96
CA LEU A 1062 -25.00 -18.47 36.95
C LEU A 1062 -25.04 -17.11 37.65
N ARG A 1063 -25.52 -16.07 36.95
CA ARG A 1063 -25.45 -14.67 37.36
C ARG A 1063 -25.89 -14.38 38.80
N PRO A 1064 -26.98 -14.97 39.34
CA PRO A 1064 -27.44 -14.71 40.70
C PRO A 1064 -26.43 -15.11 41.80
N TYR A 1065 -25.49 -16.00 41.48
CA TYR A 1065 -24.55 -16.60 42.43
C TYR A 1065 -23.13 -16.04 42.31
N ILE A 1066 -22.86 -15.20 41.30
CA ILE A 1066 -21.53 -14.67 41.02
C ILE A 1066 -21.24 -13.46 41.91
N HIS A 1067 -20.11 -13.49 42.63
CA HIS A 1067 -19.66 -12.38 43.47
C HIS A 1067 -19.08 -11.24 42.62
N GLU A 1068 -18.19 -11.58 41.68
CA GLU A 1068 -17.55 -10.63 40.78
C GLU A 1068 -17.61 -11.12 39.34
N PHE A 1069 -17.94 -10.22 38.42
CA PHE A 1069 -17.87 -10.51 36.99
C PHE A 1069 -17.19 -9.39 36.23
N TYR A 1070 -16.19 -9.77 35.45
CA TYR A 1070 -15.49 -8.91 34.52
C TYR A 1070 -15.84 -9.32 33.08
N LYS A 1071 -16.17 -8.34 32.23
CA LYS A 1071 -16.29 -8.60 30.78
C LYS A 1071 -14.91 -8.78 30.16
N GLY A 1072 -14.86 -9.30 28.92
CA GLY A 1072 -13.63 -9.40 28.15
C GLY A 1072 -12.92 -8.04 28.01
N VAL A 1073 -11.60 -8.07 27.99
CA VAL A 1073 -10.72 -6.91 27.77
C VAL A 1073 -9.96 -7.09 26.45
N PRO A 1074 -9.32 -6.03 25.91
CA PRO A 1074 -8.42 -6.17 24.77
C PRO A 1074 -7.35 -7.21 25.05
N ILE A 1075 -6.92 -7.91 23.99
CA ILE A 1075 -6.05 -9.09 24.13
C ILE A 1075 -4.71 -8.76 24.79
N ASP A 1076 -4.14 -7.56 24.60
CA ASP A 1076 -2.89 -7.16 25.26
C ASP A 1076 -3.04 -6.97 26.77
N SER A 1077 -4.22 -6.62 27.26
CA SER A 1077 -4.51 -6.48 28.70
C SER A 1077 -5.07 -7.75 29.32
N TYR A 1078 -5.35 -8.78 28.50
CA TYR A 1078 -5.97 -10.01 28.95
C TYR A 1078 -5.14 -10.78 29.99
N PRO A 1079 -3.81 -10.97 29.83
CA PRO A 1079 -3.00 -11.71 30.81
C PRO A 1079 -2.99 -11.04 32.19
N GLU A 1080 -2.76 -9.72 32.24
CA GLU A 1080 -2.79 -8.94 33.48
C GLU A 1080 -4.17 -8.97 34.13
N LYS A 1081 -5.24 -8.85 33.31
CA LYS A 1081 -6.60 -8.90 33.83
C LYS A 1081 -6.93 -10.26 34.44
N LEU A 1082 -6.52 -11.34 33.79
CA LEU A 1082 -6.70 -12.70 34.32
C LEU A 1082 -5.93 -12.90 35.63
N ALA A 1083 -4.69 -12.41 35.70
CA ALA A 1083 -3.87 -12.45 36.92
C ALA A 1083 -4.47 -11.61 38.07
N SER A 1084 -5.15 -10.49 37.75
CA SER A 1084 -5.79 -9.61 38.73
C SER A 1084 -7.01 -10.22 39.43
N MET A 1085 -7.55 -11.33 38.93
CA MET A 1085 -8.70 -12.01 39.56
C MET A 1085 -8.34 -12.56 40.94
N ASN A 1086 -7.06 -12.83 41.19
CA ASN A 1086 -6.50 -13.33 42.45
C ASN A 1086 -7.26 -14.57 42.95
N LEU A 1087 -7.46 -15.55 42.06
CA LEU A 1087 -8.19 -16.78 42.36
C LEU A 1087 -7.37 -17.66 43.32
N ASP A 1088 -8.05 -18.19 44.33
CA ASP A 1088 -7.51 -19.25 45.19
C ASP A 1088 -7.70 -20.64 44.53
N LEU A 1089 -8.66 -20.77 43.61
CA LEU A 1089 -8.90 -21.98 42.81
C LEU A 1089 -9.58 -21.61 41.47
N ALA A 1090 -9.07 -22.15 40.36
CA ALA A 1090 -9.66 -21.96 39.04
C ALA A 1090 -10.35 -23.25 38.56
N LEU A 1091 -11.51 -23.10 37.90
CA LEU A 1091 -12.21 -24.20 37.25
C LEU A 1091 -12.07 -24.10 35.73
N ALA A 1092 -11.92 -25.24 35.07
CA ALA A 1092 -11.90 -25.35 33.61
C ALA A 1092 -12.86 -26.47 33.13
N PRO A 1093 -14.18 -26.22 33.14
CA PRO A 1093 -15.15 -27.19 32.64
C PRO A 1093 -15.16 -27.18 31.10
N LEU A 1094 -15.38 -28.35 30.49
CA LEU A 1094 -15.65 -28.51 29.07
C LEU A 1094 -16.65 -29.66 28.85
N GLU A 1095 -17.65 -29.43 27.99
CA GLU A 1095 -18.56 -30.49 27.52
C GLU A 1095 -17.80 -31.53 26.69
N ASP A 1096 -18.18 -32.79 26.80
CA ASP A 1096 -17.58 -33.86 26.00
C ASP A 1096 -18.26 -33.94 24.62
N ASN A 1097 -17.70 -33.22 23.65
CA ASN A 1097 -18.10 -33.23 22.25
C ASN A 1097 -16.86 -33.14 21.34
N LEU A 1098 -17.01 -33.44 20.04
CA LEU A 1098 -15.87 -33.49 19.11
C LEU A 1098 -15.10 -32.16 19.06
N PHE A 1099 -15.80 -31.02 19.05
CA PHE A 1099 -15.17 -29.69 19.03
C PHE A 1099 -14.25 -29.50 20.24
N ASN A 1100 -14.74 -29.80 21.45
CA ASN A 1100 -13.96 -29.67 22.68
C ASN A 1100 -12.86 -30.71 22.81
N ARG A 1101 -13.03 -31.93 22.27
CA ARG A 1101 -11.95 -32.93 22.22
C ARG A 1101 -10.77 -32.47 21.36
N CYS A 1102 -11.01 -31.63 20.36
CA CYS A 1102 -9.97 -31.07 19.51
C CYS A 1102 -9.34 -29.75 20.02
N LYS A 1103 -9.88 -29.16 21.10
CA LYS A 1103 -9.32 -27.91 21.66
C LYS A 1103 -7.90 -28.11 22.19
N SER A 1104 -7.18 -27.01 22.35
CA SER A 1104 -5.89 -27.00 23.05
C SER A 1104 -6.03 -26.96 24.58
N ASN A 1105 -4.93 -27.25 25.28
CA ASN A 1105 -4.81 -27.12 26.74
C ASN A 1105 -4.59 -25.66 27.21
N LEU A 1106 -4.72 -24.67 26.32
CA LEU A 1106 -4.35 -23.26 26.56
C LEU A 1106 -4.92 -22.69 27.85
N ARG A 1107 -6.17 -23.04 28.22
CA ARG A 1107 -6.80 -22.59 29.47
C ARG A 1107 -6.02 -22.99 30.72
N LEU A 1108 -5.44 -24.20 30.74
CA LEU A 1108 -4.61 -24.67 31.85
C LEU A 1108 -3.29 -23.90 31.91
N LEU A 1109 -2.72 -23.57 30.75
CA LEU A 1109 -1.49 -22.79 30.66
C LEU A 1109 -1.69 -21.38 31.23
N GLU A 1110 -2.75 -20.67 30.79
CA GLU A 1110 -3.06 -19.32 31.25
C GLU A 1110 -3.29 -19.26 32.77
N TYR A 1111 -4.04 -20.21 33.33
CA TYR A 1111 -4.21 -20.31 34.79
C TYR A 1111 -2.92 -20.68 35.51
N GLY A 1112 -2.13 -21.58 34.94
CA GLY A 1112 -0.83 -21.97 35.49
C GLY A 1112 0.14 -20.80 35.57
N ALA A 1113 0.22 -19.97 34.53
CA ALA A 1113 1.06 -18.76 34.54
C ALA A 1113 0.64 -17.76 35.64
N CYS A 1114 -0.66 -17.64 35.93
CA CYS A 1114 -1.17 -16.88 37.07
C CYS A 1114 -0.87 -17.55 38.43
N GLY A 1115 -0.47 -18.82 38.46
CA GLY A 1115 -0.24 -19.59 39.69
C GLY A 1115 -1.52 -20.03 40.39
N TYR A 1116 -2.61 -20.16 39.63
CA TYR A 1116 -3.87 -20.69 40.14
C TYR A 1116 -3.85 -22.22 40.11
N PRO A 1117 -4.21 -22.90 41.21
CA PRO A 1117 -4.50 -24.33 41.17
C PRO A 1117 -5.78 -24.57 40.33
N VAL A 1118 -5.84 -25.70 39.62
CA VAL A 1118 -6.90 -25.95 38.64
C VAL A 1118 -7.60 -27.29 38.87
N ILE A 1119 -8.94 -27.26 38.85
CA ILE A 1119 -9.79 -28.44 38.64
C ILE A 1119 -10.43 -28.34 37.25
N CYS A 1120 -10.31 -29.39 36.44
CA CYS A 1120 -10.79 -29.39 35.07
C CYS A 1120 -11.54 -30.68 34.70
N SER A 1121 -12.31 -30.63 33.61
CA SER A 1121 -12.96 -31.82 33.06
C SER A 1121 -11.94 -32.87 32.61
N ASP A 1122 -12.18 -34.15 32.87
CA ASP A 1122 -11.40 -35.27 32.33
C ASP A 1122 -11.79 -35.55 30.87
N ILE A 1123 -11.30 -34.69 29.98
CA ILE A 1123 -11.44 -34.82 28.52
C ILE A 1123 -10.09 -34.60 27.83
N GLU A 1124 -9.99 -35.04 26.58
CA GLU A 1124 -8.75 -35.10 25.80
C GLU A 1124 -7.82 -33.86 25.88
N PRO A 1125 -8.27 -32.60 25.67
CA PRO A 1125 -7.39 -31.42 25.76
C PRO A 1125 -6.70 -31.24 27.11
N TYR A 1126 -7.26 -31.79 28.18
CA TYR A 1126 -6.71 -31.67 29.53
C TYR A 1126 -5.98 -32.94 30.00
N ARG A 1127 -5.86 -33.95 29.14
CA ARG A 1127 -5.07 -35.16 29.41
C ARG A 1127 -3.59 -34.98 29.09
N CYS A 1128 -2.99 -33.92 29.63
CA CYS A 1128 -1.57 -33.61 29.50
C CYS A 1128 -0.82 -33.81 30.83
N ASP A 1129 0.49 -33.61 30.81
CA ASP A 1129 1.40 -33.81 31.96
C ASP A 1129 1.44 -32.64 32.95
N LEU A 1130 0.45 -31.73 32.90
CA LEU A 1130 0.33 -30.63 33.85
C LEU A 1130 -0.23 -31.12 35.20
N PRO A 1131 0.27 -30.61 36.35
CA PRO A 1131 -0.18 -31.00 37.69
C PRO A 1131 -1.54 -30.35 38.02
N VAL A 1132 -2.61 -30.87 37.41
CA VAL A 1132 -4.01 -30.43 37.59
C VAL A 1132 -4.89 -31.57 38.09
N THR A 1133 -5.99 -31.24 38.77
CA THR A 1133 -6.98 -32.24 39.19
C THR A 1133 -8.06 -32.39 38.12
N ARG A 1134 -8.15 -33.59 37.54
CA ARG A 1134 -9.14 -33.94 36.52
C ARG A 1134 -10.31 -34.68 37.14
N VAL A 1135 -11.52 -34.25 36.84
CA VAL A 1135 -12.75 -34.89 37.34
C VAL A 1135 -13.69 -35.22 36.19
N ARG A 1136 -14.45 -36.30 36.31
CA ARG A 1136 -15.53 -36.56 35.34
C ARG A 1136 -16.59 -35.48 35.49
N ASN A 1137 -17.31 -35.17 34.42
CA ASN A 1137 -18.42 -34.19 34.42
C ASN A 1137 -19.66 -34.71 35.19
N ARG A 1138 -19.47 -34.98 36.48
CA ARG A 1138 -20.47 -35.46 37.45
C ARG A 1138 -20.42 -34.54 38.66
N TYR A 1139 -21.59 -34.05 39.07
CA TYR A 1139 -21.74 -33.12 40.19
C TYR A 1139 -20.93 -33.51 41.44
N LYS A 1140 -21.03 -34.78 41.86
CA LYS A 1140 -20.36 -35.26 43.08
C LYS A 1140 -18.83 -35.15 42.99
N GLU A 1141 -18.22 -35.53 41.86
CA GLU A 1141 -16.76 -35.51 41.72
C GLU A 1141 -16.21 -34.08 41.72
N TRP A 1142 -16.91 -33.14 41.07
CA TRP A 1142 -16.57 -31.72 41.16
C TRP A 1142 -16.70 -31.17 42.59
N MET A 1143 -17.80 -31.47 43.29
CA MET A 1143 -18.02 -31.02 44.67
C MET A 1143 -16.97 -31.55 45.64
N ASP A 1144 -16.65 -32.85 45.55
CA ASP A 1144 -15.66 -33.51 46.40
C ASP A 1144 -14.27 -32.88 46.16
N ALA A 1145 -13.86 -32.70 44.90
CA ALA A 1145 -12.58 -32.08 44.56
C ALA A 1145 -12.51 -30.62 44.99
N ILE A 1146 -13.55 -29.81 44.75
CA ILE A 1146 -13.55 -28.40 45.18
C ILE A 1146 -13.41 -28.30 46.70
N ARG A 1147 -14.19 -29.07 47.47
CA ARG A 1147 -14.12 -29.05 48.94
C ARG A 1147 -12.77 -29.53 49.48
N GLU A 1148 -12.11 -30.47 48.82
CA GLU A 1148 -10.75 -30.88 49.16
C GLU A 1148 -9.77 -29.70 49.06
N TYR A 1149 -9.76 -28.98 47.94
CA TYR A 1149 -8.93 -27.79 47.75
C TYR A 1149 -9.28 -26.64 48.72
N LEU A 1150 -10.55 -26.51 49.12
CA LEU A 1150 -10.96 -25.50 50.10
C LEU A 1150 -10.59 -25.86 51.54
N SER A 1151 -10.28 -27.13 51.84
CA SER A 1151 -9.98 -27.60 53.20
C SER A 1151 -8.60 -27.15 53.71
N ASP A 1152 -7.63 -26.99 52.83
CA ASP A 1152 -6.30 -26.44 53.13
C ASP A 1152 -5.79 -25.51 52.02
N LEU A 1153 -6.01 -24.21 52.19
CA LEU A 1153 -5.58 -23.19 51.24
C LEU A 1153 -4.06 -23.01 51.17
N ASN A 1154 -3.25 -23.58 52.08
CA ASN A 1154 -1.79 -23.56 51.96
C ASN A 1154 -1.32 -24.64 50.99
N GLU A 1155 -1.87 -25.85 51.07
CA GLU A 1155 -1.56 -26.93 50.12
C GLU A 1155 -2.11 -26.65 48.71
N THR A 1156 -3.31 -26.06 48.63
CA THR A 1156 -3.88 -25.54 47.38
C THR A 1156 -2.97 -24.51 46.71
N ALA A 1157 -2.43 -23.57 47.49
CA ALA A 1157 -1.45 -22.60 47.03
C ALA A 1157 -0.17 -23.25 46.47
N LYS A 1158 0.39 -24.26 47.15
CA LYS A 1158 1.55 -25.02 46.66
C LYS A 1158 1.27 -25.73 45.34
N THR A 1159 0.05 -26.27 45.18
CA THR A 1159 -0.37 -26.92 43.93
C THR A 1159 -0.39 -25.90 42.77
N GLY A 1160 -0.88 -24.68 43.02
CA GLY A 1160 -0.80 -23.58 42.06
C GLY A 1160 0.65 -23.20 41.71
N ASP A 1161 1.56 -23.17 42.69
CA ASP A 1161 2.99 -22.92 42.45
C ASP A 1161 3.64 -24.01 41.60
N MET A 1162 3.31 -25.28 41.84
CA MET A 1162 3.79 -26.41 41.02
C MET A 1162 3.31 -26.30 39.57
N LEU A 1163 2.05 -25.93 39.36
CA LEU A 1163 1.52 -25.72 38.01
C LEU A 1163 2.23 -24.55 37.32
N LYS A 1164 2.45 -23.43 38.02
CA LYS A 1164 3.21 -22.30 37.48
C LYS A 1164 4.61 -22.70 37.07
N GLN A 1165 5.33 -23.44 37.92
CA GLN A 1165 6.66 -23.94 37.60
C GLN A 1165 6.67 -24.86 36.37
N ALA A 1166 5.69 -25.75 36.22
CA ALA A 1166 5.57 -26.61 35.06
C ALA A 1166 5.31 -25.80 33.76
N VAL A 1167 4.40 -24.84 33.81
CA VAL A 1167 4.10 -23.97 32.66
C VAL A 1167 5.31 -23.12 32.27
N SER A 1168 5.94 -22.45 33.24
CA SER A 1168 7.12 -21.61 32.99
C SER A 1168 8.32 -22.39 32.45
N ARG A 1169 8.43 -23.68 32.76
CA ARG A 1169 9.54 -24.52 32.29
C ARG A 1169 9.31 -25.08 30.89
N ASP A 1170 8.11 -25.60 30.61
CA ASP A 1170 7.89 -26.46 29.45
C ASP A 1170 6.94 -25.85 28.38
N TRP A 1171 6.23 -24.76 28.71
CA TRP A 1171 5.11 -24.24 27.90
C TRP A 1171 5.25 -22.79 27.46
N MET A 1172 6.43 -22.19 27.65
CA MET A 1172 6.73 -20.83 27.20
C MET A 1172 7.24 -20.82 25.75
N LEU A 1173 7.00 -19.72 25.01
CA LEU A 1173 7.54 -19.47 23.67
C LEU A 1173 9.02 -19.03 23.76
N ASP A 1174 9.88 -19.93 24.22
CA ASP A 1174 11.33 -19.75 24.30
C ASP A 1174 12.07 -21.07 24.07
N GLY A 1175 13.41 -21.01 23.97
CA GLY A 1175 14.28 -22.18 23.85
C GLY A 1175 13.86 -23.18 22.76
N ASP A 1176 13.81 -24.46 23.13
CA ASP A 1176 13.45 -25.56 22.22
C ASP A 1176 12.03 -25.43 21.64
N ASN A 1177 11.10 -24.81 22.38
CA ASN A 1177 9.73 -24.61 21.90
C ASN A 1177 9.69 -23.69 20.67
N LEU A 1178 10.56 -22.68 20.59
CA LEU A 1178 10.67 -21.84 19.39
C LEU A 1178 11.16 -22.64 18.18
N HIS A 1179 12.12 -23.56 18.38
CA HIS A 1179 12.61 -24.40 17.30
C HIS A 1179 11.52 -25.32 16.73
N ILE A 1180 10.63 -25.87 17.57
CA ILE A 1180 9.46 -26.66 17.13
C ILE A 1180 8.55 -25.81 16.22
N TRP A 1181 8.24 -24.57 16.63
CA TRP A 1181 7.44 -23.65 15.81
C TRP A 1181 8.10 -23.35 14.47
N ARG A 1182 9.40 -23.09 14.49
CA ARG A 1182 10.20 -22.85 13.28
C ARG A 1182 10.12 -24.05 12.33
N GLU A 1183 10.39 -25.27 12.81
CA GLU A 1183 10.35 -26.48 11.99
C GLU A 1183 8.98 -26.77 11.40
N ALA A 1184 7.92 -26.43 12.11
CA ALA A 1184 6.56 -26.62 11.62
C ALA A 1184 6.20 -25.68 10.48
N TRP A 1185 6.72 -24.45 10.49
CA TRP A 1185 6.44 -23.46 9.45
C TRP A 1185 7.39 -23.55 8.26
N LEU A 1186 8.65 -23.93 8.47
CA LEU A 1186 9.65 -23.98 7.41
C LEU A 1186 9.63 -25.33 6.67
N PRO A 1187 10.02 -25.36 5.38
CA PRO A 1187 10.30 -26.62 4.69
C PRO A 1187 11.39 -27.44 5.41
N ASN A 1188 11.35 -28.76 5.24
CA ASN A 1188 12.26 -29.70 5.91
C ASN A 1188 13.72 -29.56 5.46
#